data_AF-A0A9X3FWW4-F1
#
_entry.id   AF-A0A9X3FWW4-F1
#
_cell.length_a   1.000
_cell.length_b   1.000
_cell.length_c   1.000
_cell.angle_alpha   90.00
_cell.angle_beta   90.00
_cell.angle_gamma   90.00
#
_symmetry.space_group_name_H-M   'P 1'
#
loop_
_entity.id
_entity.type
_entity.pdbx_description
1 polymer ?
#
loop_
_entity_poly.entity_id
_entity_poly.type
_entity_poly.pdbx_seq_one_letter_code
_entity_poly.pdbx_strand_id
1 'polypeptide(L)'
;MATTDLPDPHTVWPRPAGEQDVDVVALEAELARRVDGEVRFDAGTRGAYSTDASNYRTPPLGVVEPRTVEDAVEAAAVCREHRVPLLSRGGGTSLSGQTTNAAVVLDWSRHCNRLESVDVEGRTCVVEPGMVLDHLDDQLAEHGLTWGPQPATHWTCTVGGMLGNNACGSSAQVYGKAVDKVSRLEVLLADGTRMWTGPTSDEEYARVVEAGGRPAEVYRGLRALRDEHLAQIRTAYPQIPRRVSGYNLDSLLPEHGFDLARALVGSEGTLVTVLRAELQLAELPRHRRLAVLGYPDVVTAGREVTRVLPWRPHRLEGVDDVLRRNQAEEGMNPRALEKLPEGDGWLLVELADDDPDELGRRLDGLVADVCAAPEPPSVLVLDDPAEQADLWAFREAGLGATAHPPSGRDTWPGWEDSAVAPEDLGPYLSELRDLLDRHGLTPASTYGHFGHGCVHLRIPFELGSPGGATGYRSFLEEAADLVTRYGGSLSGEHGDGQVRGELLARMYPPELIGAFERMKELFDPENRMNPGKVVRPRPLDADLRLTTEYPAWQPEVAFGYPEDGGSFAQAAARCVGVGKCRATLGEGAEGAVMCPSYQVTGDEVHSTRGRARLLFEMLRGDVVRDRWRSTAVRDALDLCLACKGCKSDCPVDVDMATYKAEFLSHHYAGRVRPRTHYSLGWLPLAARVAALAPGVVNVATQTPGLRRLVQAAAGITPERELPLFAPERFTHWYRERGPRGDGRHGEVLLWPDTFTEFFHPAIGRAAVTVLEDAGFRVRLPEQELCCGLTWISTGQLDVASRVLRRTAQALGPAVRDRLPVVGLEPSCTAVFRADAPELLPDDDDVRRLAESTRTLAELLAERAPDWSPPPAERTAMVQTHCHHHSIMGFDADRELLRKAGFDADVLDSGCCGLAGNFGFERGHHEVSMACGEQVLLPAVRDGDPRAVVLADGFSCRTQIEQGDTGRRAVHSAEALAGLVEGARLAEHPEQVLAGRPRPPGRVAQGAALAATAALGVAAAATGLRRVRG
;
A
#
# COMPACT_ATOMS: atom_id res chain seq x y z
N MET A 1 -6.62 37.95 56.75
CA MET A 1 -6.57 38.45 55.37
C MET A 1 -7.21 37.38 54.51
N ALA A 2 -8.38 37.66 53.95
CA ALA A 2 -9.19 36.70 53.23
C ALA A 2 -8.52 36.35 51.90
N THR A 3 -8.20 35.07 51.72
CA THR A 3 -7.83 34.45 50.45
C THR A 3 -9.04 34.54 49.54
N THR A 4 -8.90 35.26 48.45
CA THR A 4 -9.92 35.30 47.39
C THR A 4 -9.81 33.96 46.67
N ASP A 5 -10.79 33.08 46.88
CA ASP A 5 -10.98 31.88 46.07
C ASP A 5 -11.23 32.32 44.64
N LEU A 6 -10.19 32.25 43.80
CA LEU A 6 -10.37 32.20 42.36
C LEU A 6 -10.86 30.79 42.03
N PRO A 7 -11.92 30.60 41.23
CA PRO A 7 -12.29 29.27 40.77
C PRO A 7 -11.14 28.70 39.92
N ASP A 8 -10.85 27.41 40.11
CA ASP A 8 -10.00 26.64 39.19
C ASP A 8 -10.44 26.93 37.74
N PRO A 9 -9.50 27.16 36.79
CA PRO A 9 -9.82 27.14 35.37
C PRO A 9 -10.06 25.69 34.95
N HIS A 10 -11.08 25.05 35.53
CA HIS A 10 -11.78 23.97 34.86
C HIS A 10 -12.56 24.63 33.72
N THR A 11 -11.87 24.89 32.62
CA THR A 11 -12.53 24.90 31.32
C THR A 11 -13.07 23.49 31.15
N VAL A 12 -14.32 23.28 31.61
CA VAL A 12 -15.13 22.19 31.10
C VAL A 12 -15.26 22.51 29.63
N TRP A 13 -14.36 21.92 28.83
CA TRP A 13 -14.50 21.92 27.39
C TRP A 13 -15.90 21.39 27.11
N PRO A 14 -16.75 22.15 26.40
CA PRO A 14 -17.99 21.60 25.93
C PRO A 14 -17.64 20.28 25.24
N ARG A 15 -18.29 19.18 25.62
CA ARG A 15 -18.49 18.09 24.66
C ARG A 15 -18.88 18.75 23.34
N PRO A 16 -18.32 18.31 22.19
CA PRO A 16 -18.57 18.95 20.91
C PRO A 16 -20.05 19.30 20.82
N ALA A 17 -20.34 20.57 20.50
CA ALA A 17 -21.68 20.99 20.14
C ALA A 17 -22.10 20.18 18.90
N GLY A 18 -22.66 18.99 19.13
CA GLY A 18 -22.66 17.93 18.13
C GLY A 18 -22.89 16.50 18.62
N GLU A 19 -22.88 16.19 19.92
CA GLU A 19 -23.88 15.24 20.47
C GLU A 19 -25.18 16.03 20.74
N GLN A 20 -25.65 16.74 19.72
CA GLN A 20 -27.09 16.80 19.49
C GLN A 20 -27.48 15.37 19.11
N ASP A 21 -28.70 14.91 19.40
CA ASP A 21 -29.24 13.65 18.85
C ASP A 21 -29.24 13.77 17.31
N VAL A 22 -28.07 13.60 16.68
CA VAL A 22 -27.97 13.44 15.23
C VAL A 22 -28.64 12.12 14.99
N ASP A 23 -29.80 12.18 14.34
CA ASP A 23 -30.49 11.00 13.88
C ASP A 23 -29.69 10.42 12.71
N VAL A 24 -28.66 9.62 13.06
CA VAL A 24 -27.74 8.99 12.10
C VAL A 24 -28.52 8.06 11.17
N VAL A 25 -29.60 7.46 11.64
CA VAL A 25 -30.46 6.58 10.82
C VAL A 25 -31.20 7.40 9.77
N ALA A 26 -31.77 8.55 10.15
CA ALA A 26 -32.41 9.45 9.18
C ALA A 26 -31.38 10.04 8.20
N LEU A 27 -30.20 10.42 8.67
CA LEU A 27 -29.11 10.91 7.83
C LEU A 27 -28.66 9.87 6.79
N GLU A 28 -28.38 8.64 7.22
CA GLU A 28 -27.99 7.54 6.33
C GLU A 28 -29.07 7.28 5.28
N ALA A 29 -30.34 7.20 5.70
CA ALA A 29 -31.46 6.95 4.79
C ALA A 29 -31.64 8.05 3.75
N GLU A 30 -31.46 9.32 4.14
CA GLU A 30 -31.61 10.46 3.24
C GLU A 30 -30.43 10.56 2.25
N LEU A 31 -29.19 10.33 2.72
CA LEU A 31 -28.01 10.25 1.86
C LEU A 31 -28.18 9.11 0.83
N ALA A 32 -28.53 7.90 1.28
CA ALA A 32 -28.73 6.75 0.40
C ALA A 32 -29.87 6.94 -0.62
N ARG A 33 -30.82 7.84 -0.34
CA ARG A 33 -31.94 8.16 -1.23
C ARG A 33 -31.58 9.20 -2.30
N ARG A 34 -30.70 10.15 -1.98
CA ARG A 34 -30.45 11.34 -2.82
C ARG A 34 -29.13 11.31 -3.57
N VAL A 35 -28.13 10.61 -3.03
CA VAL A 35 -26.76 10.61 -3.56
C VAL A 35 -26.55 9.37 -4.42
N ASP A 36 -26.09 9.54 -5.67
CA ASP A 36 -25.57 8.41 -6.43
C ASP A 36 -24.11 8.16 -6.02
N GLY A 37 -23.93 7.11 -5.23
CA GLY A 37 -22.64 6.76 -4.64
C GLY A 37 -22.79 5.75 -3.51
N GLU A 38 -21.68 5.27 -2.98
CA GLU A 38 -21.67 4.34 -1.86
C GLU A 38 -21.81 5.12 -0.55
N VAL A 39 -22.94 4.97 0.13
CA VAL A 39 -23.24 5.57 1.44
C VAL A 39 -23.09 4.50 2.51
N ARG A 40 -22.10 4.64 3.40
CA ARG A 40 -21.66 3.58 4.32
C ARG A 40 -21.50 4.09 5.75
N PHE A 41 -22.38 3.63 6.64
CA PHE A 41 -22.36 3.94 8.08
C PHE A 41 -22.02 2.71 8.95
N ASP A 42 -21.67 1.59 8.31
CA ASP A 42 -21.33 0.35 8.99
C ASP A 42 -20.01 0.45 9.76
N ALA A 43 -19.85 -0.41 10.77
CA ALA A 43 -18.66 -0.44 11.62
C ALA A 43 -17.37 -0.73 10.85
N GLY A 44 -17.45 -1.47 9.74
CA GLY A 44 -16.32 -1.78 8.89
C GLY A 44 -15.78 -0.52 8.23
N THR A 45 -16.63 0.17 7.47
CA THR A 45 -16.23 1.40 6.80
C THR A 45 -15.77 2.47 7.80
N ARG A 46 -16.51 2.67 8.89
CA ARG A 46 -16.10 3.63 9.93
C ARG A 46 -14.76 3.28 10.57
N GLY A 47 -14.44 1.99 10.72
CA GLY A 47 -13.14 1.56 11.21
C GLY A 47 -12.00 1.76 10.21
N ALA A 48 -12.22 1.50 8.93
CA ALA A 48 -11.20 1.69 7.88
C ALA A 48 -10.82 3.18 7.67
N TYR A 49 -11.75 4.10 7.96
CA TYR A 49 -11.57 5.54 7.83
C TYR A 49 -11.30 6.28 9.17
N SER A 50 -11.13 5.55 10.29
CA SER A 50 -10.96 6.16 11.61
C SER A 50 -9.62 6.88 11.82
N THR A 51 -8.61 6.57 11.01
CA THR A 51 -7.28 7.16 11.08
C THR A 51 -6.78 7.64 9.71
N ASP A 52 -5.78 8.51 9.72
CA ASP A 52 -4.88 8.75 8.59
C ASP A 52 -3.50 8.17 8.92
N ALA A 53 -2.41 8.81 8.50
CA ALA A 53 -1.03 8.42 8.84
C ALA A 53 -0.50 9.14 10.10
N SER A 54 -1.31 10.02 10.71
CA SER A 54 -0.97 10.70 11.96
C SER A 54 -1.15 9.82 13.21
N ASN A 55 -0.84 10.39 14.36
CA ASN A 55 -1.11 9.77 15.65
C ASN A 55 -2.58 9.83 16.07
N TYR A 56 -3.48 10.47 15.32
CA TYR A 56 -4.86 10.68 15.75
C TYR A 56 -5.83 9.63 15.23
N ARG A 57 -6.89 9.42 16.00
CA ARG A 57 -7.98 8.54 15.66
C ARG A 57 -9.31 9.19 16.02
N THR A 58 -10.20 9.31 15.04
CA THR A 58 -11.60 9.67 15.27
C THR A 58 -12.48 8.94 14.26
N PRO A 59 -13.29 7.94 14.70
CA PRO A 59 -14.22 7.28 13.79
C PRO A 59 -15.22 8.28 13.21
N PRO A 60 -15.45 8.28 11.88
CA PRO A 60 -16.43 9.15 11.25
C PRO A 60 -17.87 8.74 11.63
N LEU A 61 -18.82 9.63 11.35
CA LEU A 61 -20.26 9.33 11.43
C LEU A 61 -20.63 8.31 10.35
N GLY A 62 -20.18 8.56 9.11
CA GLY A 62 -20.33 7.71 7.94
C GLY A 62 -19.43 8.20 6.81
N VAL A 63 -19.34 7.42 5.73
CA VAL A 63 -18.55 7.73 4.54
C VAL A 63 -19.44 7.72 3.32
N VAL A 64 -19.23 8.68 2.42
CA VAL A 64 -19.87 8.77 1.11
C VAL A 64 -18.76 8.76 0.06
N GLU A 65 -18.83 7.80 -0.86
CA GLU A 65 -18.02 7.75 -2.08
C GLU A 65 -18.90 8.22 -3.26
N PRO A 66 -18.94 9.51 -3.58
CA PRO A 66 -19.80 10.03 -4.63
C PRO A 66 -19.34 9.54 -6.01
N ARG A 67 -20.26 9.22 -6.92
CA ARG A 67 -19.89 8.85 -8.31
C ARG A 67 -19.44 10.03 -9.14
N THR A 68 -19.98 11.22 -8.85
CA THR A 68 -19.66 12.46 -9.55
C THR A 68 -19.46 13.61 -8.57
N VAL A 69 -18.89 14.72 -9.06
CA VAL A 69 -18.78 15.97 -8.29
C VAL A 69 -20.15 16.47 -7.85
N GLU A 70 -21.18 16.29 -8.68
CA GLU A 70 -22.55 16.69 -8.41
C GLU A 70 -23.18 15.86 -7.28
N ASP A 71 -22.88 14.56 -7.20
CA ASP A 71 -23.32 13.70 -6.09
C ASP A 71 -22.69 14.13 -4.76
N ALA A 72 -21.44 14.59 -4.78
CA ALA A 72 -20.78 15.14 -3.60
C ALA A 72 -21.43 16.45 -3.12
N VAL A 73 -21.87 17.31 -4.05
CA VAL A 73 -22.63 18.53 -3.73
C VAL A 73 -23.97 18.18 -3.09
N GLU A 74 -24.64 17.15 -3.59
CA GLU A 74 -25.90 16.67 -3.01
C GLU A 74 -25.70 16.07 -1.61
N ALA A 75 -24.63 15.29 -1.41
CA ALA A 75 -24.26 14.76 -0.10
C ALA A 75 -23.99 15.90 0.92
N ALA A 76 -23.28 16.95 0.50
CA ALA A 76 -23.06 18.14 1.32
C ALA A 76 -24.37 18.86 1.65
N ALA A 77 -25.32 18.93 0.70
CA ALA A 77 -26.64 19.50 0.95
C ALA A 77 -27.43 18.74 2.02
N VAL A 78 -27.44 17.40 1.95
CA VAL A 78 -28.06 16.56 2.99
C VAL A 78 -27.37 16.77 4.35
N CYS A 79 -26.04 16.80 4.37
CA CYS A 79 -25.29 17.06 5.62
C CYS A 79 -25.66 18.41 6.25
N ARG A 80 -25.82 19.46 5.42
CA ARG A 80 -26.27 20.78 5.86
C ARG A 80 -27.69 20.75 6.44
N GLU A 81 -28.63 20.08 5.76
CA GLU A 81 -30.02 19.94 6.23
C GLU A 81 -30.10 19.24 7.59
N HIS A 82 -29.26 18.22 7.81
CA HIS A 82 -29.12 17.50 9.07
C HIS A 82 -28.17 18.18 10.08
N ARG A 83 -27.55 19.31 9.70
CA ARG A 83 -26.59 20.08 10.52
C ARG A 83 -25.42 19.25 11.03
N VAL A 84 -24.93 18.31 10.23
CA VAL A 84 -23.78 17.46 10.58
C VAL A 84 -22.48 17.96 9.97
N PRO A 85 -21.33 17.78 10.64
CA PRO A 85 -20.04 18.13 10.08
C PRO A 85 -19.71 17.31 8.82
N LEU A 86 -18.97 17.94 7.91
CA LEU A 86 -18.49 17.37 6.65
C LEU A 86 -16.96 17.43 6.61
N LEU A 87 -16.34 16.37 6.08
CA LEU A 87 -14.89 16.29 5.88
C LEU A 87 -14.62 15.78 4.45
N SER A 88 -13.98 16.60 3.63
CA SER A 88 -13.43 16.15 2.34
C SER A 88 -12.13 15.38 2.56
N ARG A 89 -12.02 14.19 1.95
CA ARG A 89 -10.86 13.30 2.08
C ARG A 89 -10.43 12.76 0.72
N GLY A 90 -9.12 12.81 0.48
CA GLY A 90 -8.45 12.17 -0.66
C GLY A 90 -7.79 10.85 -0.26
N GLY A 91 -6.51 10.68 -0.58
CA GLY A 91 -5.74 9.46 -0.27
C GLY A 91 -5.57 9.11 1.21
N GLY A 92 -5.91 10.01 2.14
CA GLY A 92 -5.84 9.77 3.60
C GLY A 92 -4.41 9.52 4.11
N THR A 93 -3.42 10.16 3.49
CA THR A 93 -1.98 10.02 3.75
C THR A 93 -1.41 11.12 4.65
N SER A 94 -2.27 11.97 5.22
CA SER A 94 -1.87 13.07 6.11
C SER A 94 -1.19 12.55 7.39
N LEU A 95 -0.12 13.23 7.80
CA LEU A 95 0.62 12.96 9.04
C LEU A 95 0.16 13.82 10.22
N SER A 96 -0.78 14.75 10.01
CA SER A 96 -1.08 15.79 11.00
C SER A 96 -2.52 15.75 11.54
N GLY A 97 -3.29 14.74 11.13
CA GLY A 97 -4.61 14.45 11.68
C GLY A 97 -5.74 15.29 11.07
N GLN A 98 -5.49 16.03 10.00
CA GLN A 98 -6.52 16.84 9.34
C GLN A 98 -7.57 16.00 8.60
N THR A 99 -7.29 14.72 8.31
CA THR A 99 -8.24 13.84 7.61
C THR A 99 -9.01 12.89 8.52
N THR A 100 -9.03 13.15 9.83
CA THR A 100 -9.77 12.37 10.83
C THR A 100 -10.71 13.26 11.64
N ASN A 101 -12.01 12.96 11.65
CA ASN A 101 -13.00 13.74 12.38
C ASN A 101 -14.32 12.98 12.58
N ALA A 102 -15.11 13.39 13.58
CA ALA A 102 -16.47 12.91 13.78
C ALA A 102 -17.44 13.65 12.82
N ALA A 103 -17.32 13.32 11.54
CA ALA A 103 -18.02 13.96 10.42
C ALA A 103 -18.54 12.90 9.43
N VAL A 104 -19.39 13.32 8.50
CA VAL A 104 -19.57 12.57 7.24
C VAL A 104 -18.33 12.82 6.37
N VAL A 105 -17.66 11.76 5.96
CA VAL A 105 -16.47 11.84 5.10
C VAL A 105 -16.91 11.74 3.64
N LEU A 106 -16.50 12.69 2.81
CA LEU A 106 -16.58 12.58 1.35
C LEU A 106 -15.23 12.05 0.83
N ASP A 107 -15.19 10.81 0.36
CA ASP A 107 -13.99 10.23 -0.25
C ASP A 107 -14.02 10.45 -1.77
N TRP A 108 -13.14 11.32 -2.26
CA TRP A 108 -13.07 11.70 -3.66
C TRP A 108 -12.30 10.69 -4.52
N SER A 109 -11.50 9.83 -3.90
CA SER A 109 -10.42 9.11 -4.58
C SER A 109 -10.88 7.94 -5.47
N ARG A 110 -12.11 7.44 -5.25
CA ARG A 110 -12.61 6.25 -5.96
C ARG A 110 -13.19 6.56 -7.35
N HIS A 111 -13.92 7.66 -7.47
CA HIS A 111 -14.72 7.95 -8.68
C HIS A 111 -14.54 9.36 -9.25
N CYS A 112 -14.17 10.35 -8.42
CA CYS A 112 -14.03 11.75 -8.83
C CYS A 112 -12.56 12.10 -9.12
N ASN A 113 -11.96 11.39 -10.08
CA ASN A 113 -10.53 11.41 -10.36
C ASN A 113 -10.19 11.64 -11.84
N ARG A 114 -10.96 12.47 -12.56
CA ARG A 114 -10.74 12.75 -13.99
C ARG A 114 -9.91 14.01 -14.26
N LEU A 115 -9.10 13.95 -15.32
CA LEU A 115 -8.53 15.11 -16.01
C LEU A 115 -9.57 15.60 -17.03
N GLU A 116 -10.21 16.74 -16.74
CA GLU A 116 -11.36 17.22 -17.53
C GLU A 116 -10.91 17.98 -18.80
N SER A 117 -9.79 18.70 -18.75
CA SER A 117 -9.25 19.40 -19.92
C SER A 117 -7.77 19.74 -19.76
N VAL A 118 -7.02 19.79 -20.87
CA VAL A 118 -5.64 20.28 -20.94
C VAL A 118 -5.53 21.36 -22.02
N ASP A 119 -5.01 22.52 -21.66
CA ASP A 119 -4.58 23.58 -22.58
C ASP A 119 -3.05 23.60 -22.61
N VAL A 120 -2.47 23.00 -23.67
CA VAL A 120 -1.02 22.89 -23.85
C VAL A 120 -0.38 24.25 -24.13
N GLU A 121 -1.06 25.14 -24.85
CA GLU A 121 -0.54 26.48 -25.18
C GLU A 121 -0.56 27.38 -23.95
N GLY A 122 -1.69 27.40 -23.22
CA GLY A 122 -1.84 28.10 -21.95
C GLY A 122 -1.12 27.45 -20.78
N ARG A 123 -0.64 26.21 -20.94
CA ARG A 123 -0.04 25.37 -19.89
C ARG A 123 -0.94 25.26 -18.66
N THR A 124 -2.22 24.97 -18.87
CA THR A 124 -3.18 24.76 -17.78
C THR A 124 -3.96 23.47 -17.95
N CYS A 125 -4.50 22.94 -16.86
CA CYS A 125 -5.46 21.85 -16.92
C CYS A 125 -6.56 22.02 -15.87
N VAL A 126 -7.71 21.36 -16.08
CA VAL A 126 -8.80 21.28 -15.10
C VAL A 126 -8.93 19.83 -14.66
N VAL A 127 -8.97 19.61 -13.34
CA VAL A 127 -8.95 18.27 -12.76
C VAL A 127 -9.92 18.15 -11.57
N GLU A 128 -10.48 16.96 -11.40
CA GLU A 128 -11.28 16.59 -10.23
C GLU A 128 -10.39 16.31 -8.99
N PRO A 129 -10.86 16.56 -7.76
CA PRO A 129 -10.04 16.56 -6.55
C PRO A 129 -9.49 15.18 -6.16
N GLY A 130 -10.11 14.09 -6.61
CA GLY A 130 -9.68 12.71 -6.35
C GLY A 130 -8.56 12.22 -7.25
N MET A 131 -8.11 13.00 -8.24
CA MET A 131 -7.03 12.63 -9.14
C MET A 131 -5.72 12.40 -8.37
N VAL A 132 -5.11 11.24 -8.53
CA VAL A 132 -3.78 10.91 -8.00
C VAL A 132 -2.71 11.67 -8.78
N LEU A 133 -1.68 12.17 -8.10
CA LEU A 133 -0.65 12.99 -8.74
C LEU A 133 0.06 12.27 -9.89
N ASP A 134 0.49 11.03 -9.69
CA ASP A 134 1.17 10.29 -10.77
C ASP A 134 0.25 10.03 -11.97
N HIS A 135 -1.02 9.73 -11.73
CA HIS A 135 -2.00 9.57 -12.82
C HIS A 135 -2.20 10.86 -13.61
N LEU A 136 -2.14 12.00 -12.94
CA LEU A 136 -2.19 13.30 -13.61
C LEU A 136 -0.93 13.51 -14.45
N ASP A 137 0.24 13.33 -13.85
CA ASP A 137 1.52 13.58 -14.52
C ASP A 137 1.77 12.60 -15.68
N ASP A 138 1.37 11.34 -15.56
CA ASP A 138 1.43 10.35 -16.66
C ASP A 138 0.58 10.79 -17.86
N GLN A 139 -0.61 11.33 -17.62
CA GLN A 139 -1.46 11.88 -18.67
C GLN A 139 -0.89 13.18 -19.28
N LEU A 140 -0.17 13.98 -18.50
CA LEU A 140 0.46 15.23 -18.97
C LEU A 140 1.79 14.99 -19.70
N ALA A 141 2.45 13.85 -19.43
CA ALA A 141 3.76 13.51 -20.00
C ALA A 141 3.74 13.46 -21.54
N GLU A 142 2.62 13.07 -22.16
CA GLU A 142 2.44 13.09 -23.62
C GLU A 142 2.61 14.49 -24.24
N HIS A 143 2.41 15.53 -23.43
CA HIS A 143 2.57 16.93 -23.82
C HIS A 143 3.90 17.54 -23.37
N GLY A 144 4.78 16.77 -22.71
CA GLY A 144 6.02 17.28 -22.11
C GLY A 144 5.79 18.18 -20.90
N LEU A 145 4.64 18.04 -20.24
CA LEU A 145 4.21 18.86 -19.10
C LEU A 145 4.08 18.03 -17.82
N THR A 146 4.15 18.70 -16.67
CA THR A 146 3.88 18.18 -15.32
C THR A 146 3.17 19.25 -14.51
N TRP A 147 2.44 18.87 -13.46
CA TRP A 147 1.96 19.86 -12.50
C TRP A 147 3.10 20.49 -11.68
N GLY A 148 4.11 19.70 -11.28
CA GLY A 148 5.35 20.20 -10.66
C GLY A 148 5.60 19.72 -9.23
N PRO A 149 4.77 20.07 -8.22
CA PRO A 149 4.98 19.64 -6.83
C PRO A 149 4.89 18.11 -6.69
N GLN A 150 5.91 17.48 -6.08
CA GLN A 150 6.00 16.01 -5.97
C GLN A 150 6.30 15.55 -4.53
N PRO A 151 5.26 15.37 -3.68
CA PRO A 151 5.40 14.83 -2.33
C PRO A 151 5.86 13.37 -2.32
N ALA A 152 6.40 12.88 -1.20
CA ALA A 152 6.83 11.48 -1.04
C ALA A 152 5.70 10.44 -1.09
N THR A 153 4.45 10.86 -1.32
CA THR A 153 3.30 9.96 -1.51
C THR A 153 2.65 10.16 -2.87
N HIS A 154 3.39 10.69 -3.86
CA HIS A 154 2.88 11.10 -5.18
C HIS A 154 2.04 10.03 -5.90
N TRP A 155 2.38 8.76 -5.73
CA TRP A 155 1.61 7.61 -6.23
C TRP A 155 0.23 7.40 -5.56
N THR A 156 -0.11 8.11 -4.47
CA THR A 156 -1.37 7.92 -3.73
C THR A 156 -2.02 9.18 -3.19
N CYS A 157 -1.29 10.28 -3.06
CA CYS A 157 -1.88 11.57 -2.70
C CYS A 157 -2.69 12.09 -3.87
N THR A 158 -3.83 12.69 -3.55
CA THR A 158 -4.75 13.26 -4.55
C THR A 158 -4.57 14.76 -4.63
N VAL A 159 -4.80 15.37 -5.80
CA VAL A 159 -4.71 16.82 -6.04
C VAL A 159 -5.51 17.62 -5.00
N GLY A 160 -6.74 17.23 -4.68
CA GLY A 160 -7.56 17.91 -3.67
C GLY A 160 -6.95 17.86 -2.26
N GLY A 161 -6.27 16.77 -1.91
CA GLY A 161 -5.52 16.64 -0.66
C GLY A 161 -4.26 17.50 -0.64
N MET A 162 -3.55 17.57 -1.77
CA MET A 162 -2.38 18.45 -1.93
C MET A 162 -2.77 19.93 -1.82
N LEU A 163 -3.89 20.34 -2.42
CA LEU A 163 -4.45 21.68 -2.25
C LEU A 163 -4.92 21.94 -0.81
N GLY A 164 -5.53 20.94 -0.17
CA GLY A 164 -5.95 21.02 1.23
C GLY A 164 -4.77 21.27 2.19
N ASN A 165 -3.61 20.66 1.92
CA ASN A 165 -2.41 20.77 2.75
C ASN A 165 -1.42 21.84 2.28
N ASN A 166 -1.63 22.47 1.12
CA ASN A 166 -0.61 23.28 0.44
C ASN A 166 0.72 22.49 0.22
N ALA A 167 0.59 21.25 -0.25
CA ALA A 167 1.69 20.31 -0.35
C ALA A 167 2.81 20.77 -1.31
N CYS A 168 4.02 20.26 -1.06
CA CYS A 168 5.24 20.66 -1.77
C CYS A 168 5.97 19.43 -2.33
N GLY A 169 6.82 18.79 -1.53
CA GLY A 169 7.68 17.68 -1.95
C GLY A 169 9.07 18.07 -2.45
N SER A 170 9.83 17.12 -3.01
CA SER A 170 11.26 17.27 -3.32
C SER A 170 11.56 18.22 -4.48
N SER A 171 10.58 18.47 -5.34
CA SER A 171 10.68 19.31 -6.54
C SER A 171 10.34 20.79 -6.29
N ALA A 172 9.96 21.16 -5.06
CA ALA A 172 9.49 22.51 -4.75
C ALA A 172 10.56 23.60 -4.96
N GLN A 173 11.85 23.22 -4.96
CA GLN A 173 12.98 24.09 -5.28
C GLN A 173 12.84 24.79 -6.63
N VAL A 174 12.16 24.14 -7.59
CA VAL A 174 11.91 24.71 -8.92
C VAL A 174 10.45 25.04 -9.16
N TYR A 175 9.55 24.18 -8.69
CA TYR A 175 8.12 24.33 -9.01
C TYR A 175 7.28 25.01 -7.93
N GLY A 176 7.86 25.29 -6.76
CA GLY A 176 7.13 25.86 -5.64
C GLY A 176 6.15 24.88 -5.01
N LYS A 177 5.16 25.43 -4.30
CA LYS A 177 4.15 24.69 -3.54
C LYS A 177 2.86 24.60 -4.35
N ALA A 178 1.88 23.82 -3.88
CA ALA A 178 0.56 23.75 -4.52
C ALA A 178 -0.10 25.13 -4.69
N VAL A 179 0.05 26.05 -3.73
CA VAL A 179 -0.48 27.44 -3.83
C VAL A 179 0.15 28.23 -4.98
N ASP A 180 1.38 27.93 -5.39
CA ASP A 180 2.06 28.62 -6.47
C ASP A 180 1.60 28.13 -7.85
N LYS A 181 0.94 26.96 -7.88
CA LYS A 181 0.57 26.20 -9.09
C LYS A 181 -0.93 26.02 -9.26
N VAL A 182 -1.73 26.78 -8.51
CA VAL A 182 -3.18 26.89 -8.70
C VAL A 182 -3.52 28.19 -9.43
N SER A 183 -4.41 28.08 -10.42
CA SER A 183 -4.95 29.24 -11.17
C SER A 183 -6.33 29.61 -10.66
N ARG A 184 -7.23 28.63 -10.59
CA ARG A 184 -8.62 28.82 -10.12
C ARG A 184 -9.11 27.58 -9.38
N LEU A 185 -10.02 27.76 -8.43
CA LEU A 185 -10.70 26.66 -7.73
C LEU A 185 -12.21 26.81 -7.87
N GLU A 186 -12.88 25.73 -8.24
CA GLU A 186 -14.32 25.61 -8.03
C GLU A 186 -14.57 25.07 -6.63
N VAL A 187 -15.33 25.82 -5.83
CA VAL A 187 -15.52 25.51 -4.41
C VAL A 187 -16.99 25.48 -4.03
N LEU A 188 -17.30 24.66 -3.03
CA LEU A 188 -18.58 24.60 -2.34
C LEU A 188 -18.41 25.12 -0.91
N LEU A 189 -19.22 26.11 -0.54
CA LEU A 189 -19.27 26.68 0.81
C LEU A 189 -20.23 25.88 1.71
N ALA A 190 -20.13 26.08 3.03
CA ALA A 190 -20.95 25.37 4.01
C ALA A 190 -22.47 25.58 3.82
N ASP A 191 -22.90 26.71 3.26
CA ASP A 191 -24.31 26.99 2.96
C ASP A 191 -24.80 26.41 1.63
N GLY A 192 -23.91 25.78 0.85
CA GLY A 192 -24.21 25.24 -0.48
C GLY A 192 -23.92 26.20 -1.65
N THR A 193 -23.40 27.40 -1.40
CA THR A 193 -22.97 28.30 -2.47
C THR A 193 -21.80 27.69 -3.25
N ARG A 194 -21.95 27.59 -4.57
CA ARG A 194 -20.91 27.15 -5.52
C ARG A 194 -20.34 28.34 -6.26
N MET A 195 -19.02 28.47 -6.32
CA MET A 195 -18.37 29.54 -7.08
C MET A 195 -16.97 29.15 -7.55
N TRP A 196 -16.52 29.76 -8.64
CA TRP A 196 -15.12 29.76 -9.03
C TRP A 196 -14.40 30.91 -8.33
N THR A 197 -13.18 30.64 -7.87
CA THR A 197 -12.31 31.59 -7.18
C THR A 197 -10.96 31.67 -7.88
N GLY A 198 -10.29 32.81 -7.78
CA GLY A 198 -8.98 33.06 -8.38
C GLY A 198 -8.52 34.51 -8.16
N PRO A 199 -7.51 34.96 -8.91
CA PRO A 199 -7.08 36.36 -8.94
C PRO A 199 -8.27 37.28 -9.24
N THR A 200 -8.46 38.32 -8.42
CA THR A 200 -9.63 39.20 -8.52
C THR A 200 -9.20 40.65 -8.65
N SER A 201 -9.36 41.22 -9.85
CA SER A 201 -9.14 42.65 -10.09
C SER A 201 -10.20 43.51 -9.38
N ASP A 202 -9.96 44.82 -9.23
CA ASP A 202 -10.97 45.74 -8.68
C ASP A 202 -12.28 45.75 -9.48
N GLU A 203 -12.18 45.58 -10.81
CA GLU A 203 -13.33 45.46 -11.69
C GLU A 203 -14.11 44.16 -11.42
N GLU A 204 -13.42 43.03 -11.32
CA GLU A 204 -14.07 41.75 -10.99
C GLU A 204 -14.69 41.78 -9.59
N TYR A 205 -13.98 42.34 -8.62
CA TYR A 205 -14.49 42.56 -7.27
C TYR A 205 -15.79 43.37 -7.31
N ALA A 206 -15.81 44.48 -8.06
CA ALA A 206 -17.01 45.31 -8.21
C ALA A 206 -18.18 44.53 -8.85
N ARG A 207 -17.89 43.72 -9.88
CA ARG A 207 -18.90 42.83 -10.51
C ARG A 207 -19.49 41.83 -9.52
N VAL A 208 -18.66 41.12 -8.76
CA VAL A 208 -19.10 40.15 -7.74
C VAL A 208 -19.94 40.86 -6.67
N VAL A 209 -19.51 42.03 -6.23
CA VAL A 209 -20.20 42.83 -5.21
C VAL A 209 -21.55 43.38 -5.68
N GLU A 210 -21.65 43.79 -6.95
CA GLU A 210 -22.88 44.28 -7.58
C GLU A 210 -23.89 43.15 -7.82
N ALA A 211 -23.41 41.96 -8.23
CA ALA A 211 -24.25 40.76 -8.38
C ALA A 211 -24.93 40.33 -7.07
N GLY A 212 -24.35 40.67 -5.92
CA GLY A 212 -24.94 40.44 -4.60
C GLY A 212 -24.89 38.98 -4.15
N GLY A 213 -25.72 38.63 -3.17
CA GLY A 213 -25.78 37.28 -2.59
C GLY A 213 -24.54 36.90 -1.78
N ARG A 214 -24.39 35.60 -1.54
CA ARG A 214 -23.35 35.05 -0.68
C ARG A 214 -21.91 35.33 -1.15
N PRO A 215 -21.57 35.20 -2.45
CA PRO A 215 -20.23 35.57 -2.92
C PRO A 215 -19.88 37.03 -2.60
N ALA A 216 -20.81 37.98 -2.79
CA ALA A 216 -20.59 39.38 -2.47
C ALA A 216 -20.30 39.61 -0.97
N GLU A 217 -20.98 38.88 -0.08
CA GLU A 217 -20.73 38.95 1.37
C GLU A 217 -19.32 38.46 1.73
N VAL A 218 -18.92 37.30 1.19
CA VAL A 218 -17.59 36.73 1.42
C VAL A 218 -16.51 37.68 0.91
N TYR A 219 -16.63 38.18 -0.32
CA TYR A 219 -15.66 39.10 -0.90
C TYR A 219 -15.56 40.41 -0.11
N ARG A 220 -16.69 41.02 0.30
CA ARG A 220 -16.68 42.22 1.16
C ARG A 220 -16.02 41.94 2.51
N GLY A 221 -16.36 40.81 3.14
CA GLY A 221 -15.81 40.39 4.42
C GLY A 221 -14.30 40.18 4.35
N LEU A 222 -13.81 39.50 3.31
CA LEU A 222 -12.39 39.25 3.10
C LEU A 222 -11.62 40.53 2.78
N ARG A 223 -12.16 41.42 1.94
CA ARG A 223 -11.53 42.73 1.68
C ARG A 223 -11.44 43.56 2.96
N ALA A 224 -12.51 43.62 3.75
CA ALA A 224 -12.50 44.33 5.03
C ALA A 224 -11.50 43.72 6.04
N LEU A 225 -11.48 42.39 6.17
CA LEU A 225 -10.54 41.66 7.03
C LEU A 225 -9.09 41.93 6.62
N ARG A 226 -8.79 41.83 5.32
CA ARG A 226 -7.47 42.17 4.79
C ARG A 226 -7.10 43.60 5.12
N ASP A 227 -7.98 44.56 4.83
CA ASP A 227 -7.71 45.99 4.99
C ASP A 227 -7.46 46.37 6.46
N GLU A 228 -8.16 45.73 7.38
CA GLU A 228 -7.97 45.86 8.83
C GLU A 228 -6.63 45.32 9.32
N HIS A 229 -6.09 44.27 8.69
CA HIS A 229 -4.90 43.54 9.13
C HIS A 229 -3.68 43.68 8.19
N LEU A 230 -3.67 44.65 7.26
CA LEU A 230 -2.61 44.81 6.24
C LEU A 230 -1.19 44.84 6.81
N ALA A 231 -0.98 45.55 7.92
CA ALA A 231 0.35 45.66 8.53
C ALA A 231 0.78 44.32 9.12
N GLN A 232 -0.09 43.68 9.90
CA GLN A 232 0.17 42.40 10.56
C GLN A 232 0.43 41.30 9.55
N ILE A 233 -0.37 41.20 8.48
CA ILE A 233 -0.18 40.19 7.43
C ILE A 233 1.21 40.33 6.78
N ARG A 234 1.67 41.56 6.53
CA ARG A 234 2.99 41.79 5.91
C ARG A 234 4.17 41.52 6.84
N THR A 235 4.01 41.67 8.16
CA THR A 235 5.14 41.65 9.09
C THR A 235 5.21 40.42 9.97
N ALA A 236 4.09 39.72 10.20
CA ALA A 236 4.03 38.61 11.16
C ALA A 236 4.14 37.23 10.50
N TYR A 237 3.95 37.11 9.18
CA TYR A 237 4.18 35.85 8.48
C TYR A 237 5.67 35.57 8.28
N PRO A 238 6.16 34.36 8.57
CA PRO A 238 7.52 33.96 8.26
C PRO A 238 7.89 34.16 6.79
N GLN A 239 9.03 34.79 6.57
CA GLN A 239 9.58 35.07 5.24
C GLN A 239 10.54 33.96 4.82
N ILE A 240 10.01 32.74 4.72
CA ILE A 240 10.76 31.54 4.35
C ILE A 240 10.14 30.87 3.11
N PRO A 241 10.92 30.11 2.31
CA PRO A 241 10.40 29.50 1.08
C PRO A 241 9.22 28.54 1.32
N ARG A 242 9.30 27.76 2.41
CA ARG A 242 8.27 26.77 2.79
C ARG A 242 7.59 27.17 4.09
N ARG A 243 6.43 27.80 3.96
CA ARG A 243 5.48 28.06 5.06
C ARG A 243 4.09 27.63 4.63
N VAL A 244 3.47 26.81 5.47
CA VAL A 244 2.12 26.28 5.28
C VAL A 244 1.22 26.53 6.49
N SER A 245 1.78 26.76 7.68
CA SER A 245 0.99 26.97 8.89
C SER A 245 0.08 28.21 8.83
N GLY A 246 -1.18 28.06 9.23
CA GLY A 246 -2.24 29.07 9.21
C GLY A 246 -2.87 29.28 7.83
N TYR A 247 -3.95 30.07 7.76
CA TYR A 247 -4.54 30.40 6.46
C TYR A 247 -3.67 31.40 5.68
N ASN A 248 -3.71 31.32 4.34
CA ASN A 248 -2.92 32.18 3.45
C ASN A 248 -3.54 33.58 3.28
N LEU A 249 -3.73 34.34 4.36
CA LEU A 249 -4.28 35.70 4.29
C LEU A 249 -3.38 36.66 3.48
N ASP A 250 -2.10 36.37 3.40
CA ASP A 250 -1.13 37.08 2.57
C ASP A 250 -1.49 37.03 1.09
N SER A 251 -2.10 35.96 0.60
CA SER A 251 -2.57 35.88 -0.81
C SER A 251 -3.66 36.92 -1.15
N LEU A 252 -4.32 37.49 -0.15
CA LEU A 252 -5.32 38.54 -0.33
C LEU A 252 -4.72 39.94 -0.48
N LEU A 253 -3.43 40.14 -0.15
CA LEU A 253 -2.80 41.46 -0.23
C LEU A 253 -2.90 42.05 -1.65
N PRO A 254 -3.02 43.39 -1.80
CA PRO A 254 -3.14 44.02 -3.11
C PRO A 254 -1.98 43.71 -4.07
N GLU A 255 -0.76 43.62 -3.56
CA GLU A 255 0.44 43.24 -4.31
C GLU A 255 0.43 41.79 -4.82
N HIS A 256 -0.44 40.94 -4.28
CA HIS A 256 -0.69 39.57 -4.73
C HIS A 256 -1.99 39.45 -5.54
N GLY A 257 -2.64 40.57 -5.89
CA GLY A 257 -3.80 40.59 -6.80
C GLY A 257 -5.12 40.13 -6.17
N PHE A 258 -5.24 40.11 -4.84
CA PHE A 258 -6.40 39.57 -4.12
C PHE A 258 -6.80 38.18 -4.66
N ASP A 259 -5.91 37.21 -4.50
CA ASP A 259 -6.12 35.87 -5.05
C ASP A 259 -6.85 34.98 -4.04
N LEU A 260 -8.15 34.76 -4.31
CA LEU A 260 -8.98 33.96 -3.44
C LEU A 260 -8.73 32.45 -3.58
N ALA A 261 -8.30 31.97 -4.76
CA ALA A 261 -7.96 30.55 -4.90
C ALA A 261 -6.76 30.22 -4.01
N ARG A 262 -5.71 31.04 -4.06
CA ARG A 262 -4.50 30.87 -3.25
C ARG A 262 -4.77 31.00 -1.75
N ALA A 263 -5.64 31.94 -1.35
CA ALA A 263 -6.03 32.09 0.04
C ALA A 263 -6.77 30.85 0.62
N LEU A 264 -7.41 30.04 -0.23
CA LEU A 264 -8.12 28.83 0.16
C LEU A 264 -7.26 27.56 0.16
N VAL A 265 -6.11 27.56 -0.53
CA VAL A 265 -5.12 26.48 -0.45
C VAL A 265 -4.53 26.43 0.97
N GLY A 266 -4.33 25.22 1.51
CA GLY A 266 -3.90 25.04 2.90
C GLY A 266 -5.03 25.14 3.93
N SER A 267 -6.30 25.28 3.49
CA SER A 267 -7.43 25.37 4.42
C SER A 267 -7.85 24.04 5.04
N GLU A 268 -7.26 22.90 4.63
CA GLU A 268 -7.50 21.58 5.20
C GLU A 268 -8.99 21.16 5.24
N GLY A 269 -9.78 21.62 4.27
CA GLY A 269 -11.22 21.36 4.21
C GLY A 269 -12.03 22.06 5.30
N THR A 270 -11.44 23.03 6.01
CA THR A 270 -12.10 23.78 7.08
C THR A 270 -12.89 24.98 6.55
N LEU A 271 -12.63 25.46 5.34
CA LEU A 271 -13.33 26.62 4.77
C LEU A 271 -14.29 26.19 3.65
N VAL A 272 -13.81 25.35 2.75
CA VAL A 272 -14.52 24.97 1.53
C VAL A 272 -14.27 23.50 1.19
N THR A 273 -15.17 22.95 0.38
CA THR A 273 -14.93 21.70 -0.35
C THR A 273 -14.53 22.06 -1.77
N VAL A 274 -13.35 21.61 -2.22
CA VAL A 274 -12.88 21.80 -3.60
C VAL A 274 -13.60 20.81 -4.50
N LEU A 275 -14.29 21.32 -5.52
CA LEU A 275 -15.03 20.52 -6.50
C LEU A 275 -14.21 20.26 -7.77
N ARG A 276 -13.42 21.26 -8.20
CA ARG A 276 -12.50 21.21 -9.34
C ARG A 276 -11.34 22.16 -9.11
N ALA A 277 -10.19 21.86 -9.69
CA ALA A 277 -9.03 22.74 -9.68
C ALA A 277 -8.54 22.99 -11.10
N GLU A 278 -8.33 24.27 -11.43
CA GLU A 278 -7.55 24.66 -12.59
C GLU A 278 -6.11 24.90 -12.16
N LEU A 279 -5.19 24.12 -12.72
CA LEU A 279 -3.79 24.05 -12.32
C LEU A 279 -2.89 24.68 -13.38
N GLN A 280 -1.78 25.26 -12.93
CA GLN A 280 -0.72 25.78 -13.79
C GLN A 280 0.36 24.72 -13.99
N LEU A 281 0.63 24.34 -15.23
CA LEU A 281 1.59 23.31 -15.61
C LEU A 281 3.01 23.89 -15.79
N ALA A 282 4.02 23.02 -15.70
CA ALA A 282 5.42 23.31 -15.97
C ALA A 282 6.00 22.30 -16.98
N GLU A 283 7.13 22.65 -17.59
CA GLU A 283 7.88 21.77 -18.47
C GLU A 283 8.79 20.82 -17.67
N LEU A 284 8.99 19.62 -18.21
CA LEU A 284 9.94 18.64 -17.69
C LEU A 284 11.34 18.92 -18.24
N PRO A 285 12.39 18.99 -17.39
CA PRO A 285 13.76 19.16 -17.87
C PRO A 285 14.24 17.89 -18.59
N ARG A 286 15.05 18.06 -19.64
CA ARG A 286 15.53 16.95 -20.48
C ARG A 286 16.68 16.15 -19.88
N HIS A 287 17.55 16.78 -19.10
CA HIS A 287 18.73 16.15 -18.51
C HIS A 287 18.80 16.41 -17.02
N ARG A 288 19.20 15.38 -16.27
CA ARG A 288 19.40 15.41 -14.82
C ARG A 288 20.70 14.72 -14.43
N ARG A 289 21.33 15.21 -13.37
CA ARG A 289 22.55 14.66 -12.76
C ARG A 289 22.46 14.79 -11.25
N LEU A 290 22.94 13.77 -10.53
CA LEU A 290 22.91 13.71 -9.09
C LEU A 290 24.34 13.76 -8.53
N ALA A 291 24.59 14.69 -7.61
CA ALA A 291 25.76 14.67 -6.73
C ALA A 291 25.31 14.31 -5.30
N VAL A 292 26.03 13.40 -4.66
CA VAL A 292 25.87 13.06 -3.25
C VAL A 292 27.09 13.56 -2.49
N LEU A 293 26.84 14.39 -1.48
CA LEU A 293 27.87 15.01 -0.65
C LEU A 293 27.79 14.42 0.76
N GLY A 294 28.82 13.68 1.17
CA GLY A 294 28.93 13.07 2.50
C GLY A 294 29.71 13.95 3.47
N TYR A 295 29.12 14.20 4.64
CA TYR A 295 29.62 15.05 5.71
C TYR A 295 29.75 14.26 7.02
N PRO A 296 30.51 14.76 8.02
CA PRO A 296 30.67 14.09 9.31
C PRO A 296 29.38 13.96 10.13
N ASP A 297 28.37 14.80 9.89
CA ASP A 297 27.04 14.70 10.50
C ASP A 297 26.00 15.52 9.72
N VAL A 298 24.72 15.28 10.01
CA VAL A 298 23.57 15.96 9.37
C VAL A 298 23.52 17.47 9.66
N VAL A 299 24.09 17.91 10.79
CA VAL A 299 24.13 19.35 11.16
C VAL A 299 25.09 20.09 10.24
N THR A 300 26.25 19.50 9.97
CA THR A 300 27.27 20.02 9.05
C THR A 300 26.74 20.02 7.62
N ALA A 301 26.06 18.95 7.20
CA ALA A 301 25.33 18.92 5.93
C ALA A 301 24.32 20.09 5.82
N GLY A 302 23.54 20.34 6.88
CA GLY A 302 22.60 21.45 6.96
C GLY A 302 23.25 22.84 6.83
N ARG A 303 24.46 23.04 7.37
CA ARG A 303 25.22 24.30 7.24
C ARG A 303 25.67 24.58 5.80
N GLU A 304 26.06 23.53 5.08
CA GLU A 304 26.58 23.63 3.71
C GLU A 304 25.48 23.86 2.65
N VAL A 305 24.20 23.80 3.02
CA VAL A 305 23.08 24.13 2.13
C VAL A 305 23.26 25.50 1.47
N THR A 306 23.69 26.51 2.23
CA THR A 306 23.88 27.87 1.70
C THR A 306 25.01 27.98 0.67
N ARG A 307 25.98 27.06 0.69
CA ARG A 307 27.01 26.95 -0.36
C ARG A 307 26.46 26.28 -1.62
N VAL A 308 25.56 25.31 -1.47
CA VAL A 308 24.98 24.56 -2.60
C VAL A 308 23.89 25.37 -3.33
N LEU A 309 23.05 26.11 -2.61
CA LEU A 309 21.89 26.83 -3.17
C LEU A 309 22.20 27.78 -4.35
N PRO A 310 23.31 28.56 -4.35
CA PRO A 310 23.70 29.40 -5.50
C PRO A 310 23.82 28.65 -6.83
N TRP A 311 24.08 27.34 -6.81
CA TRP A 311 24.17 26.47 -7.98
C TRP A 311 22.79 26.06 -8.55
N ARG A 312 21.69 26.52 -7.93
CA ARG A 312 20.30 26.33 -8.35
C ARG A 312 19.92 24.85 -8.52
N PRO A 313 20.00 24.06 -7.45
CA PRO A 313 19.60 22.66 -7.50
C PRO A 313 18.12 22.52 -7.87
N HIS A 314 17.82 21.51 -8.68
CA HIS A 314 16.46 21.07 -8.96
C HIS A 314 15.83 20.41 -7.73
N ARG A 315 16.64 19.61 -7.00
CA ARG A 315 16.31 19.04 -5.69
C ARG A 315 17.52 19.13 -4.77
N LEU A 316 17.29 19.42 -3.49
CA LEU A 316 18.34 19.46 -2.47
C LEU A 316 17.80 18.86 -1.16
N GLU A 317 18.07 17.57 -0.99
CA GLU A 317 17.60 16.77 0.14
C GLU A 317 18.71 16.48 1.13
N GLY A 318 18.39 16.46 2.42
CA GLY A 318 19.29 16.04 3.50
C GLY A 318 18.85 14.72 4.13
N VAL A 319 19.83 13.90 4.53
CA VAL A 319 19.60 12.60 5.19
C VAL A 319 20.67 12.35 6.26
N ASP A 320 20.30 11.67 7.36
CA ASP A 320 21.19 11.31 8.46
C ASP A 320 21.62 9.82 8.50
N ASP A 321 22.57 9.52 9.38
CA ASP A 321 23.09 8.17 9.64
C ASP A 321 22.04 7.22 10.20
N VAL A 322 21.06 7.73 10.94
CA VAL A 322 19.99 6.93 11.53
C VAL A 322 19.13 6.32 10.43
N LEU A 323 18.74 7.10 9.40
CA LEU A 323 17.99 6.55 8.27
C LEU A 323 18.79 5.47 7.53
N ARG A 324 20.08 5.73 7.28
CA ARG A 324 20.98 4.77 6.65
C ARG A 324 21.09 3.47 7.46
N ARG A 325 21.28 3.58 8.79
CA ARG A 325 21.41 2.42 9.68
C ARG A 325 20.14 1.59 9.71
N ASN A 326 18.97 2.23 9.86
CA ASN A 326 17.71 1.51 9.91
C ASN A 326 17.45 0.76 8.59
N GLN A 327 17.69 1.40 7.44
CA GLN A 327 17.55 0.69 6.14
C GLN A 327 18.54 -0.47 6.00
N ALA A 328 19.77 -0.33 6.49
CA ALA A 328 20.74 -1.42 6.48
C ALA A 328 20.31 -2.60 7.37
N GLU A 329 19.75 -2.33 8.55
CA GLU A 329 19.23 -3.36 9.47
C GLU A 329 18.02 -4.10 8.89
N GLU A 330 17.17 -3.38 8.16
CA GLU A 330 15.99 -3.93 7.47
C GLU A 330 16.33 -4.58 6.10
N GLY A 331 17.57 -4.46 5.63
CA GLY A 331 17.96 -4.91 4.30
C GLY A 331 17.30 -4.14 3.14
N MET A 332 16.82 -2.91 3.40
CA MET A 332 16.21 -2.03 2.40
C MET A 332 17.26 -1.33 1.54
N ASN A 333 16.97 -1.17 0.25
CA ASN A 333 17.80 -0.41 -0.71
C ASN A 333 19.31 -0.73 -0.67
N PRO A 334 19.74 -2.01 -0.69
CA PRO A 334 21.15 -2.38 -0.50
C PRO A 334 22.09 -1.74 -1.53
N ARG A 335 21.64 -1.61 -2.79
CA ARG A 335 22.41 -0.95 -3.87
C ARG A 335 22.68 0.52 -3.60
N ALA A 336 21.73 1.23 -2.98
CA ALA A 336 21.90 2.62 -2.60
C ALA A 336 22.90 2.75 -1.44
N LEU A 337 22.79 1.87 -0.44
CA LEU A 337 23.66 1.85 0.74
C LEU A 337 25.13 1.58 0.39
N GLU A 338 25.39 0.71 -0.58
CA GLU A 338 26.76 0.43 -1.08
C GLU A 338 27.39 1.62 -1.80
N LYS A 339 26.58 2.52 -2.37
CA LYS A 339 27.04 3.67 -3.16
C LYS A 339 27.29 4.92 -2.32
N LEU A 340 26.62 5.09 -1.17
CA LEU A 340 26.75 6.32 -0.38
C LEU A 340 28.21 6.65 -0.08
N PRO A 341 28.67 7.89 -0.35
CA PRO A 341 30.03 8.31 -0.02
C PRO A 341 30.23 8.34 1.50
N GLU A 342 31.49 8.33 1.94
CA GLU A 342 31.87 8.39 3.36
C GLU A 342 31.23 9.60 4.08
N GLY A 343 30.60 9.35 5.23
CA GLY A 343 29.93 10.36 6.05
C GLY A 343 28.89 9.75 7.00
N ASP A 344 28.28 10.61 7.82
CA ASP A 344 27.13 10.32 8.70
C ASP A 344 25.99 11.36 8.51
N GLY A 345 26.14 12.24 7.53
CA GLY A 345 25.08 13.11 7.02
C GLY A 345 25.31 13.39 5.54
N TRP A 346 24.25 13.37 4.73
CA TRP A 346 24.38 13.50 3.28
C TRP A 346 23.48 14.60 2.73
N LEU A 347 23.96 15.28 1.68
CA LEU A 347 23.14 16.06 0.78
C LEU A 347 23.03 15.35 -0.57
N LEU A 348 21.80 15.14 -1.03
CA LEU A 348 21.49 14.69 -2.39
C LEU A 348 21.13 15.91 -3.23
N VAL A 349 21.97 16.23 -4.20
CA VAL A 349 21.90 17.44 -5.02
C VAL A 349 21.63 17.05 -6.47
N GLU A 350 20.39 17.22 -6.93
CA GLU A 350 20.06 17.01 -8.33
C GLU A 350 20.09 18.33 -9.08
N LEU A 351 20.91 18.40 -10.12
CA LEU A 351 20.90 19.49 -11.09
C LEU A 351 20.15 19.03 -12.33
N ALA A 352 19.41 19.95 -12.95
CA ALA A 352 18.70 19.71 -14.18
C ALA A 352 18.89 20.87 -15.16
N ASP A 353 18.97 20.56 -16.45
CA ASP A 353 19.07 21.52 -17.54
C ASP A 353 18.58 20.88 -18.85
N ASP A 354 18.24 21.70 -19.84
CA ASP A 354 17.95 21.22 -21.20
C ASP A 354 19.23 21.09 -22.04
N ASP A 355 20.30 21.79 -21.66
CA ASP A 355 21.63 21.68 -22.28
C ASP A 355 22.55 20.79 -21.43
N PRO A 356 22.97 19.60 -21.92
CA PRO A 356 23.84 18.72 -21.17
C PRO A 356 25.24 19.32 -20.89
N ASP A 357 25.73 20.25 -21.71
CA ASP A 357 27.04 20.88 -21.51
C ASP A 357 27.00 21.95 -20.41
N GLU A 358 25.90 22.72 -20.32
CA GLU A 358 25.67 23.63 -19.19
C GLU A 358 25.49 22.85 -17.89
N LEU A 359 24.72 21.75 -17.93
CA LEU A 359 24.55 20.86 -16.78
C LEU A 359 25.89 20.33 -16.26
N GLY A 360 26.75 19.84 -17.16
CA GLY A 360 28.09 19.39 -16.81
C GLY A 360 28.94 20.48 -16.17
N ARG A 361 28.98 21.68 -16.77
CA ARG A 361 29.74 22.81 -16.21
C ARG A 361 29.25 23.25 -14.83
N ARG A 362 27.94 23.28 -14.61
CA ARG A 362 27.35 23.64 -13.31
C ARG A 362 27.68 22.59 -12.25
N LEU A 363 27.63 21.32 -12.62
CA LEU A 363 27.97 20.21 -11.74
C LEU A 363 29.46 20.24 -11.35
N ASP A 364 30.36 20.39 -12.33
CA ASP A 364 31.80 20.51 -12.08
C ASP A 364 32.12 21.72 -11.20
N GLY A 365 31.43 22.84 -11.43
CA GLY A 365 31.55 24.05 -10.63
C GLY A 365 31.09 23.84 -9.18
N LEU A 366 29.93 23.21 -8.98
CA LEU A 366 29.42 22.84 -7.66
C LEU A 366 30.43 21.97 -6.91
N VAL A 367 30.92 20.90 -7.55
CA VAL A 367 31.88 19.97 -6.94
C VAL A 367 33.18 20.68 -6.57
N ALA A 368 33.69 21.57 -7.43
CA ALA A 368 34.89 22.35 -7.14
C ALA A 368 34.70 23.32 -5.95
N ASP A 369 33.54 23.96 -5.84
CA ASP A 369 33.22 24.89 -4.76
C ASP A 369 33.08 24.18 -3.40
N VAL A 370 32.34 23.07 -3.34
CA VAL A 370 32.20 22.30 -2.08
C VAL A 370 33.52 21.65 -1.65
N CYS A 371 34.35 21.21 -2.59
CA CYS A 371 35.70 20.69 -2.30
C CYS A 371 36.70 21.78 -1.86
N ALA A 372 36.41 23.05 -2.12
CA ALA A 372 37.20 24.19 -1.65
C ALA A 372 36.80 24.68 -0.25
N ALA A 373 35.75 24.10 0.35
CA ALA A 373 35.33 24.40 1.71
C ALA A 373 36.42 24.01 2.74
N PRO A 374 36.45 24.64 3.93
CA PRO A 374 37.39 24.26 4.98
C PRO A 374 37.27 22.79 5.41
N GLU A 375 36.05 22.26 5.38
CA GLU A 375 35.70 20.87 5.65
C GLU A 375 35.04 20.29 4.39
N PRO A 376 35.83 19.83 3.41
CA PRO A 376 35.29 19.34 2.14
C PRO A 376 34.53 18.02 2.34
N PRO A 377 33.40 17.81 1.65
CA PRO A 377 32.67 16.56 1.72
C PRO A 377 33.36 15.43 0.95
N SER A 378 33.00 14.20 1.25
CA SER A 378 33.17 13.08 0.32
C SER A 378 32.15 13.23 -0.81
N VAL A 379 32.55 13.03 -2.07
CA VAL A 379 31.69 13.34 -3.23
C VAL A 379 31.51 12.10 -4.09
N LEU A 380 30.26 11.82 -4.44
CA LEU A 380 29.86 10.89 -5.49
C LEU A 380 29.04 11.64 -6.55
N VAL A 381 29.35 11.43 -7.82
CA VAL A 381 28.57 11.97 -8.95
C VAL A 381 28.02 10.80 -9.76
N LEU A 382 26.74 10.86 -10.09
CA LEU A 382 26.02 9.82 -10.82
C LEU A 382 25.37 10.40 -12.09
N ASP A 383 25.73 9.79 -13.23
CA ASP A 383 25.16 10.11 -14.53
C ASP A 383 24.06 9.10 -14.95
N ASP A 384 24.11 7.87 -14.45
CA ASP A 384 23.19 6.79 -14.81
C ASP A 384 21.84 6.95 -14.10
N PRO A 385 20.72 7.10 -14.84
CA PRO A 385 19.39 7.21 -14.27
C PRO A 385 19.00 6.06 -13.33
N ALA A 386 19.47 4.83 -13.59
CA ALA A 386 19.16 3.68 -12.74
C ALA A 386 19.82 3.83 -11.36
N GLU A 387 21.06 4.33 -11.33
CA GLU A 387 21.77 4.57 -10.07
C GLU A 387 21.21 5.78 -9.30
N GLN A 388 20.73 6.80 -10.03
CA GLN A 388 20.01 7.92 -9.42
C GLN A 388 18.70 7.44 -8.77
N ALA A 389 17.96 6.56 -9.45
CA ALA A 389 16.73 5.97 -8.93
C ALA A 389 16.96 5.16 -7.64
N ASP A 390 18.05 4.39 -7.55
CA ASP A 390 18.43 3.67 -6.32
C ASP A 390 18.53 4.64 -5.11
N LEU A 391 19.21 5.78 -5.28
CA LEU A 391 19.38 6.77 -4.21
C LEU A 391 18.11 7.55 -3.89
N TRP A 392 17.26 7.80 -4.89
CA TRP A 392 15.95 8.40 -4.65
C TRP A 392 15.04 7.46 -3.87
N ALA A 393 15.03 6.17 -4.19
CA ALA A 393 14.31 5.15 -3.42
C ALA A 393 14.79 5.09 -1.96
N PHE A 394 16.11 5.22 -1.73
CA PHE A 394 16.66 5.36 -0.37
C PHE A 394 16.10 6.57 0.38
N ARG A 395 16.05 7.75 -0.25
CA ARG A 395 15.50 8.97 0.37
C ARG A 395 13.99 8.87 0.62
N GLU A 396 13.24 8.26 -0.29
CA GLU A 396 11.77 8.15 -0.22
C GLU A 396 11.30 7.07 0.78
N ALA A 397 12.13 6.06 1.05
CA ALA A 397 11.85 5.01 2.04
C ALA A 397 11.84 5.51 3.50
N GLY A 398 12.18 6.79 3.75
CA GLY A 398 12.32 7.40 5.08
C GLY A 398 11.22 7.04 6.08
N LEU A 399 9.94 7.14 5.66
CA LEU A 399 8.80 6.91 6.56
C LEU A 399 8.66 5.44 7.00
N GLY A 400 8.86 4.49 6.09
CA GLY A 400 8.70 3.08 6.41
C GLY A 400 9.91 2.50 7.12
N ALA A 401 11.11 2.82 6.63
CA ALA A 401 12.37 2.34 7.18
C ALA A 401 12.62 2.75 8.64
N THR A 402 11.97 3.81 9.12
CA THR A 402 12.17 4.33 10.48
C THR A 402 11.03 3.99 11.42
N ALA A 403 9.91 3.43 10.93
CA ALA A 403 8.72 3.19 11.74
C ALA A 403 8.96 2.14 12.83
N HIS A 404 9.57 1.00 12.47
CA HIS A 404 9.78 -0.17 13.33
C HIS A 404 11.25 -0.61 13.33
N PRO A 405 12.21 0.25 13.72
CA PRO A 405 13.63 -0.06 13.60
C PRO A 405 13.99 -1.34 14.39
N PRO A 406 14.68 -2.33 13.80
CA PRO A 406 14.87 -3.65 14.41
C PRO A 406 15.61 -3.62 15.75
N SER A 407 16.54 -2.67 15.90
CA SER A 407 17.36 -2.47 17.10
C SER A 407 16.84 -1.37 18.04
N GLY A 408 15.73 -0.72 17.71
CA GLY A 408 15.26 0.51 18.35
C GLY A 408 13.85 0.45 18.92
N ARG A 409 13.35 1.61 19.36
CA ARG A 409 11.93 1.81 19.71
C ARG A 409 11.16 2.20 18.45
N ASP A 410 9.89 1.80 18.37
CA ASP A 410 8.95 2.33 17.38
C ASP A 410 8.99 3.86 17.36
N THR A 411 8.98 4.43 16.16
CA THR A 411 8.97 5.88 15.98
C THR A 411 7.66 6.37 15.37
N TRP A 412 7.29 7.60 15.70
CA TRP A 412 5.99 8.19 15.39
C TRP A 412 6.18 9.57 14.74
N PRO A 413 5.19 10.05 13.96
CA PRO A 413 5.12 11.46 13.61
C PRO A 413 4.79 12.30 14.87
N GLY A 414 4.85 13.62 14.73
CA GLY A 414 4.50 14.62 15.73
C GLY A 414 5.22 15.94 15.47
N TRP A 415 6.52 15.89 15.17
CA TRP A 415 7.32 17.08 14.86
C TRP A 415 8.22 16.89 13.65
N GLU A 416 7.74 16.14 12.67
CA GLU A 416 8.22 16.25 11.31
C GLU A 416 7.69 17.55 10.70
N ASP A 417 8.38 18.13 9.71
CA ASP A 417 7.90 19.25 8.90
C ASP A 417 8.06 20.66 9.48
N SER A 418 8.94 20.87 10.46
CA SER A 418 9.34 22.23 10.82
C SER A 418 10.23 22.86 9.74
N ALA A 419 10.07 24.16 9.48
CA ALA A 419 10.84 24.87 8.46
C ALA A 419 11.43 26.18 8.99
N VAL A 420 12.69 26.44 8.64
CA VAL A 420 13.41 27.69 8.93
C VAL A 420 14.01 28.27 7.65
N ALA A 421 14.60 29.47 7.72
CA ALA A 421 15.38 29.99 6.59
C ALA A 421 16.59 29.07 6.33
N PRO A 422 17.00 28.80 5.07
CA PRO A 422 18.12 27.90 4.78
C PRO A 422 19.44 28.28 5.48
N GLU A 423 19.69 29.57 5.70
CA GLU A 423 20.82 30.09 6.46
C GLU A 423 20.83 29.71 7.94
N ASP A 424 19.66 29.42 8.51
CA ASP A 424 19.48 29.07 9.91
C ASP A 424 19.37 27.55 10.14
N LEU A 425 19.35 26.75 9.07
CA LEU A 425 19.10 25.31 9.14
C LEU A 425 20.11 24.57 10.02
N GLY A 426 21.41 24.83 9.84
CA GLY A 426 22.46 24.18 10.63
C GLY A 426 22.33 24.45 12.14
N PRO A 427 22.29 25.72 12.58
CA PRO A 427 22.01 26.06 13.98
C PRO A 427 20.71 25.44 14.52
N TYR A 428 19.62 25.51 13.74
CA TYR A 428 18.33 24.92 14.13
C TYR A 428 18.42 23.41 14.36
N LEU A 429 19.05 22.65 13.45
CA LEU A 429 19.25 21.21 13.59
C LEU A 429 20.06 20.86 14.84
N SER A 430 21.06 21.67 15.19
CA SER A 430 21.85 21.48 16.41
C SER A 430 20.99 21.62 17.66
N GLU A 431 20.22 22.71 17.79
CA GLU A 431 19.37 22.93 18.97
C GLU A 431 18.18 21.95 19.04
N LEU A 432 17.67 21.50 17.88
CA LEU A 432 16.62 20.50 17.80
C LEU A 432 17.10 19.14 18.29
N ARG A 433 18.33 18.75 17.94
CA ARG A 433 18.98 17.56 18.47
C ARG A 433 19.16 17.65 19.99
N ASP A 434 19.63 18.78 20.49
CA ASP A 434 19.75 19.02 21.94
C ASP A 434 18.39 18.91 22.65
N LEU A 435 17.30 19.37 22.00
CA LEU A 435 15.94 19.24 22.53
C LEU A 435 15.50 17.77 22.59
N LEU A 436 15.72 17.00 21.52
CA LEU A 436 15.44 15.56 21.50
C LEU A 436 16.22 14.83 22.60
N ASP A 437 17.51 15.15 22.80
CA ASP A 437 18.34 14.56 23.85
C ASP A 437 17.82 14.88 25.25
N ARG A 438 17.41 16.13 25.52
CA ARG A 438 16.82 16.52 26.82
C ARG A 438 15.54 15.75 27.16
N HIS A 439 14.74 15.41 26.14
CA HIS A 439 13.51 14.63 26.29
C HIS A 439 13.75 13.10 26.24
N GLY A 440 14.99 12.65 26.03
CA GLY A 440 15.30 11.21 25.92
C GLY A 440 14.72 10.55 24.66
N LEU A 441 14.60 11.33 23.58
CA LEU A 441 13.99 10.94 22.31
C LEU A 441 15.01 10.64 21.21
N THR A 442 16.28 10.46 21.55
CA THR A 442 17.32 10.04 20.60
C THR A 442 17.59 8.53 20.64
N PRO A 443 18.06 7.92 19.53
CA PRO A 443 18.16 8.53 18.20
C PRO A 443 16.77 8.77 17.57
N ALA A 444 16.63 9.87 16.84
CA ALA A 444 15.49 10.18 15.99
C ALA A 444 16.02 10.48 14.59
N SER A 445 15.46 9.83 13.57
CA SER A 445 15.95 10.04 12.21
C SER A 445 15.55 11.41 11.69
N THR A 446 16.50 12.09 11.07
CA THR A 446 16.39 13.43 10.50
C THR A 446 16.69 13.40 9.01
N TYR A 447 15.71 13.82 8.21
CA TYR A 447 15.84 13.92 6.75
C TYR A 447 14.89 15.00 6.24
N GLY A 448 15.00 15.46 5.00
CA GLY A 448 14.03 16.42 4.49
C GLY A 448 14.53 17.31 3.37
N HIS A 449 13.76 18.36 3.09
CA HIS A 449 13.97 19.31 2.01
C HIS A 449 14.91 20.44 2.45
N PHE A 450 16.17 20.09 2.68
CA PHE A 450 17.18 20.97 3.27
C PHE A 450 17.39 22.25 2.46
N GLY A 451 17.25 22.21 1.14
CA GLY A 451 17.36 23.41 0.31
C GLY A 451 16.34 24.51 0.63
N HIS A 452 15.21 24.17 1.25
CA HIS A 452 14.21 25.13 1.71
C HIS A 452 14.12 25.20 3.24
N GLY A 453 15.13 24.67 3.95
CA GLY A 453 15.20 24.68 5.42
C GLY A 453 14.12 23.85 6.11
N CYS A 454 13.52 22.87 5.42
CA CYS A 454 12.42 22.04 5.95
C CYS A 454 12.93 20.66 6.38
N VAL A 455 12.58 20.24 7.60
CA VAL A 455 13.14 19.08 8.29
C VAL A 455 12.04 18.11 8.70
N HIS A 456 12.20 16.84 8.37
CA HIS A 456 11.31 15.74 8.76
C HIS A 456 12.02 14.90 9.83
N LEU A 457 11.23 14.45 10.80
CA LEU A 457 11.70 13.70 11.96
C LEU A 457 10.84 12.48 12.19
N ARG A 458 11.45 11.42 12.74
CA ARG A 458 10.75 10.24 13.22
C ARG A 458 11.20 9.95 14.64
N ILE A 459 10.28 10.15 15.58
CA ILE A 459 10.61 10.34 16.99
C ILE A 459 10.07 9.16 17.82
N PRO A 460 10.89 8.53 18.69
CA PRO A 460 10.48 7.39 19.51
C PRO A 460 9.61 7.82 20.71
N PHE A 461 8.45 8.43 20.44
CA PHE A 461 7.48 8.82 21.47
C PHE A 461 6.90 7.59 22.17
N GLU A 462 6.75 7.67 23.49
CA GLU A 462 6.16 6.60 24.31
C GLU A 462 4.64 6.78 24.48
N LEU A 463 3.91 6.95 23.37
CA LEU A 463 2.46 7.26 23.40
C LEU A 463 1.63 6.21 24.17
N GLY A 464 2.05 4.94 24.12
CA GLY A 464 1.42 3.82 24.82
C GLY A 464 1.79 3.69 26.31
N SER A 465 2.63 4.55 26.86
CA SER A 465 3.09 4.51 28.26
C SER A 465 2.30 5.48 29.17
N PRO A 466 2.24 5.23 30.49
CA PRO A 466 1.71 6.21 31.44
C PRO A 466 2.48 7.53 31.35
N GLY A 467 1.78 8.65 31.15
CA GLY A 467 2.40 9.98 30.95
C GLY A 467 2.93 10.24 29.54
N GLY A 468 2.82 9.27 28.61
CA GLY A 468 3.28 9.40 27.22
C GLY A 468 2.69 10.60 26.47
N ALA A 469 1.38 10.83 26.59
CA ALA A 469 0.69 11.98 26.01
C ALA A 469 1.19 13.33 26.56
N THR A 470 1.49 13.39 27.87
CA THR A 470 2.05 14.59 28.50
C THR A 470 3.47 14.87 28.02
N GLY A 471 4.31 13.83 27.90
CA GLY A 471 5.66 13.96 27.34
C GLY A 471 5.63 14.41 25.88
N TYR A 472 4.74 13.84 25.07
CA TYR A 472 4.48 14.25 23.69
C TYR A 472 4.13 15.74 23.60
N ARG A 473 3.16 16.20 24.41
CA ARG A 473 2.78 17.63 24.47
C ARG A 473 3.95 18.53 24.86
N SER A 474 4.67 18.19 25.92
CA SER A 474 5.79 19.00 26.42
C SER A 474 6.86 19.20 25.34
N PHE A 475 7.20 18.13 24.61
CA PHE A 475 8.16 18.22 23.51
C PHE A 475 7.67 19.14 22.40
N LEU A 476 6.41 18.98 21.95
CA LEU A 476 5.84 19.77 20.86
C LEU A 476 5.77 21.27 21.17
N GLU A 477 5.38 21.63 22.40
CA GLU A 477 5.33 23.03 22.84
C GLU A 477 6.73 23.67 22.82
N GLU A 478 7.75 22.99 23.36
CA GLU A 478 9.13 23.47 23.31
C GLU A 478 9.70 23.51 21.88
N ALA A 479 9.33 22.54 21.03
CA ALA A 479 9.76 22.50 19.65
C ALA A 479 9.13 23.65 18.83
N ALA A 480 7.87 24.01 19.12
CA ALA A 480 7.21 25.19 18.56
C ALA A 480 7.88 26.49 18.99
N ASP A 481 8.21 26.62 20.27
CA ASP A 481 8.99 27.77 20.76
C ASP A 481 10.38 27.83 20.11
N LEU A 482 11.02 26.68 19.87
CA LEU A 482 12.31 26.62 19.19
C LEU A 482 12.23 27.13 17.75
N VAL A 483 11.34 26.59 16.91
CA VAL A 483 11.27 26.99 15.49
C VAL A 483 10.85 28.44 15.30
N THR A 484 9.95 28.94 16.16
CA THR A 484 9.49 30.34 16.10
C THR A 484 10.57 31.34 16.51
N ARG A 485 11.50 30.98 17.41
CA ARG A 485 12.69 31.81 17.71
C ARG A 485 13.59 32.03 16.50
N TYR A 486 13.61 31.08 15.56
CA TYR A 486 14.31 31.17 14.28
C TYR A 486 13.48 31.88 13.19
N GLY A 487 12.31 32.45 13.54
CA GLY A 487 11.40 33.05 12.56
C GLY A 487 10.81 32.03 11.58
N GLY A 488 10.80 30.74 11.95
CA GLY A 488 10.36 29.64 11.11
C GLY A 488 8.85 29.35 11.17
N SER A 489 8.45 28.24 10.55
CA SER A 489 7.09 27.73 10.48
C SER A 489 6.97 26.37 11.16
N LEU A 490 5.83 26.12 11.81
CA LEU A 490 5.54 24.84 12.45
C LEU A 490 5.36 23.72 11.41
N SER A 491 4.84 24.06 10.24
CA SER A 491 4.68 23.19 9.07
C SER A 491 5.24 23.85 7.80
N GLY A 492 6.06 23.10 7.06
CA GLY A 492 6.60 23.44 5.75
C GLY A 492 5.79 22.88 4.58
N GLU A 493 5.13 21.72 4.74
CA GLU A 493 4.35 21.04 3.68
C GLU A 493 3.19 20.13 4.12
N HIS A 494 3.12 19.69 5.38
CA HIS A 494 2.13 18.71 5.87
C HIS A 494 0.81 19.32 6.35
N GLY A 495 0.72 20.63 6.54
CA GLY A 495 -0.42 21.29 7.17
C GLY A 495 -0.30 21.31 8.70
N ASP A 496 -1.23 21.99 9.36
CA ASP A 496 -1.30 22.08 10.81
C ASP A 496 -2.07 20.91 11.42
N GLY A 497 -3.23 20.58 10.84
CA GLY A 497 -4.13 19.56 11.34
C GLY A 497 -4.45 19.72 12.83
N GLN A 498 -4.47 18.60 13.54
CA GLN A 498 -4.60 18.57 14.99
C GLN A 498 -3.25 18.63 15.71
N VAL A 499 -2.16 18.16 15.07
CA VAL A 499 -0.80 18.21 15.64
C VAL A 499 -0.41 19.64 16.01
N ARG A 500 -0.62 20.59 15.11
CA ARG A 500 -0.05 21.95 15.21
C ARG A 500 -1.09 23.05 15.33
N GLY A 501 -2.38 22.76 15.11
CA GLY A 501 -3.45 23.77 15.17
C GLY A 501 -3.47 24.56 16.50
N GLU A 502 -3.34 23.86 17.63
CA GLU A 502 -3.25 24.48 18.98
C GLU A 502 -1.99 25.37 19.13
N LEU A 503 -0.91 25.02 18.43
CA LEU A 503 0.39 25.68 18.53
C LEU A 503 0.50 26.94 17.66
N LEU A 504 -0.46 27.21 16.77
CA LEU A 504 -0.45 28.40 15.90
C LEU A 504 -0.34 29.72 16.69
N ALA A 505 -0.87 29.76 17.92
CA ALA A 505 -0.75 30.93 18.80
C ALA A 505 0.69 31.21 19.29
N ARG A 506 1.63 30.27 19.11
CA ARG A 506 3.07 30.48 19.33
C ARG A 506 3.73 31.19 18.15
N MET A 507 3.21 30.97 16.94
CA MET A 507 3.77 31.50 15.69
C MET A 507 3.14 32.85 15.31
N TYR A 508 1.84 33.01 15.52
CA TYR A 508 1.09 34.19 15.10
C TYR A 508 0.59 35.01 16.29
N PRO A 509 0.57 36.35 16.17
CA PRO A 509 -0.01 37.22 17.19
C PRO A 509 -1.53 37.01 17.31
N PRO A 510 -2.13 37.28 18.48
CA PRO A 510 -3.57 37.06 18.73
C PRO A 510 -4.49 37.71 17.70
N GLU A 511 -4.11 38.86 17.13
CA GLU A 511 -4.86 39.56 16.10
C GLU A 511 -4.98 38.74 14.81
N LEU A 512 -3.91 38.04 14.41
CA LEU A 512 -3.96 37.17 13.23
C LEU A 512 -4.70 35.87 13.50
N ILE A 513 -4.59 35.31 14.72
CA ILE A 513 -5.43 34.18 15.13
C ILE A 513 -6.91 34.56 15.03
N GLY A 514 -7.30 35.74 15.54
CA GLY A 514 -8.65 36.26 15.39
C GLY A 514 -9.06 36.50 13.93
N ALA A 515 -8.13 36.91 13.06
CA ALA A 515 -8.38 37.03 11.63
C ALA A 515 -8.65 35.66 10.98
N PHE A 516 -7.94 34.61 11.38
CA PHE A 516 -8.23 33.24 10.91
C PHE A 516 -9.61 32.78 11.34
N GLU A 517 -10.00 33.03 12.59
CA GLU A 517 -11.33 32.69 13.08
C GLU A 517 -12.44 33.44 12.31
N ARG A 518 -12.24 34.73 12.02
CA ARG A 518 -13.17 35.50 11.19
C ARG A 518 -13.24 34.99 9.76
N MET A 519 -12.12 34.57 9.16
CA MET A 519 -12.12 33.94 7.85
C MET A 519 -12.97 32.66 7.88
N LYS A 520 -12.79 31.82 8.91
CA LYS A 520 -13.63 30.63 9.13
C LYS A 520 -15.12 30.97 9.22
N GLU A 521 -15.50 32.00 9.99
CA GLU A 521 -16.88 32.45 10.10
C GLU A 521 -17.47 32.96 8.77
N LEU A 522 -16.64 33.61 7.93
CA LEU A 522 -17.06 34.08 6.62
C LEU A 522 -17.42 32.93 5.69
N PHE A 523 -16.77 31.78 5.78
CA PHE A 523 -17.04 30.62 4.91
C PHE A 523 -17.98 29.58 5.54
N ASP A 524 -17.88 29.38 6.84
CA ASP A 524 -18.55 28.32 7.60
C ASP A 524 -18.97 28.82 9.00
N PRO A 525 -20.04 29.65 9.07
CA PRO A 525 -20.48 30.27 10.32
C PRO A 525 -21.01 29.26 11.34
N GLU A 526 -21.45 28.07 10.90
CA GLU A 526 -21.93 27.00 11.79
C GLU A 526 -20.82 26.03 12.21
N ASN A 527 -19.57 26.25 11.78
CA ASN A 527 -18.40 25.42 12.08
C ASN A 527 -18.64 23.92 11.76
N ARG A 528 -19.13 23.62 10.55
CA ARG A 528 -19.43 22.26 10.07
C ARG A 528 -18.37 21.67 9.14
N MET A 529 -17.53 22.49 8.54
CA MET A 529 -16.46 22.07 7.63
C MET A 529 -15.21 21.71 8.44
N ASN A 530 -14.86 20.42 8.50
CA ASN A 530 -13.72 19.85 9.24
C ASN A 530 -13.37 20.54 10.59
N PRO A 531 -14.31 20.58 11.56
CA PRO A 531 -14.13 21.37 12.79
C PRO A 531 -12.98 20.88 13.66
N GLY A 532 -12.29 21.79 14.35
CA GLY A 532 -11.30 21.46 15.38
C GLY A 532 -9.87 21.19 14.88
N LYS A 533 -9.54 21.64 13.67
CA LYS A 533 -8.18 21.60 13.10
C LYS A 533 -7.54 23.00 13.16
N VAL A 534 -7.25 23.65 12.03
CA VAL A 534 -6.56 24.96 11.93
C VAL A 534 -7.03 26.03 12.93
N VAL A 535 -8.33 26.29 13.05
CA VAL A 535 -8.89 27.24 14.02
C VAL A 535 -9.83 26.57 14.99
N ARG A 536 -9.92 27.14 16.20
CA ARG A 536 -10.62 26.53 17.35
C ARG A 536 -10.19 25.05 17.50
N PRO A 537 -8.87 24.79 17.52
CA PRO A 537 -8.31 23.46 17.43
C PRO A 537 -8.75 22.59 18.61
N ARG A 538 -8.87 21.29 18.38
CA ARG A 538 -8.85 20.32 19.47
C ARG A 538 -7.47 20.33 20.15
N PRO A 539 -7.39 19.98 21.44
CA PRO A 539 -6.11 19.80 22.09
C PRO A 539 -5.22 18.79 21.34
N LEU A 540 -3.92 19.10 21.20
CA LEU A 540 -2.98 18.29 20.43
C LEU A 540 -2.71 16.90 21.07
N ASP A 541 -3.00 16.73 22.35
CA ASP A 541 -2.88 15.47 23.09
C ASP A 541 -4.23 14.74 23.26
N ALA A 542 -5.32 15.29 22.71
CA ALA A 542 -6.61 14.60 22.64
C ALA A 542 -6.65 13.63 21.44
N ASP A 543 -7.49 12.60 21.54
CA ASP A 543 -7.79 11.67 20.44
C ASP A 543 -6.57 10.91 19.85
N LEU A 544 -5.47 10.82 20.59
CA LEU A 544 -4.32 10.01 20.22
C LEU A 544 -4.72 8.53 20.10
N ARG A 545 -4.28 7.88 19.02
CA ARG A 545 -4.63 6.51 18.62
C ARG A 545 -4.13 5.49 19.64
N LEU A 546 -2.89 5.67 20.10
CA LEU A 546 -2.20 4.78 21.02
C LEU A 546 -2.10 5.48 22.38
N THR A 547 -2.93 5.09 23.34
CA THR A 547 -2.88 5.59 24.72
C THR A 547 -3.17 4.47 25.70
N THR A 548 -2.70 4.63 26.94
CA THR A 548 -2.97 3.69 28.05
C THR A 548 -4.44 3.65 28.47
N GLU A 549 -5.23 4.65 28.09
CA GLU A 549 -6.67 4.73 28.41
C GLU A 549 -7.50 3.66 27.69
N TYR A 550 -6.97 3.10 26.59
CA TYR A 550 -7.66 2.12 25.76
C TYR A 550 -6.73 0.95 25.42
N PRO A 551 -6.37 0.10 26.40
CA PRO A 551 -5.49 -1.02 26.15
C PRO A 551 -6.15 -1.99 25.17
N ALA A 552 -5.44 -2.29 24.07
CA ALA A 552 -5.90 -3.28 23.10
C ALA A 552 -6.08 -4.65 23.78
N TRP A 553 -7.12 -5.37 23.37
CA TRP A 553 -7.29 -6.75 23.78
C TRP A 553 -6.11 -7.61 23.29
N GLN A 554 -5.56 -8.43 24.19
CA GLN A 554 -4.50 -9.39 23.90
C GLN A 554 -5.09 -10.81 23.87
N PRO A 555 -5.58 -11.30 22.72
CA PRO A 555 -6.11 -12.66 22.60
C PRO A 555 -4.99 -13.71 22.63
N GLU A 556 -5.35 -14.93 23.01
CA GLU A 556 -4.53 -16.10 22.67
C GLU A 556 -4.55 -16.31 21.16
N VAL A 557 -3.39 -16.63 20.59
CA VAL A 557 -3.20 -16.77 19.15
C VAL A 557 -2.45 -18.05 18.79
N ALA A 558 -2.60 -18.50 17.55
CA ALA A 558 -1.94 -19.71 17.06
C ALA A 558 -0.55 -19.43 16.47
N PHE A 559 -0.39 -18.33 15.74
CA PHE A 559 0.92 -17.90 15.22
C PHE A 559 1.79 -17.25 16.31
N GLY A 560 3.11 -17.34 16.14
CA GLY A 560 4.08 -16.87 17.12
C GLY A 560 4.43 -15.38 17.08
N TYR A 561 4.13 -14.65 16.00
CA TYR A 561 4.43 -13.21 15.81
C TYR A 561 5.81 -12.76 16.37
N PRO A 562 6.92 -13.40 15.94
CA PRO A 562 8.24 -13.17 16.55
C PRO A 562 8.74 -11.72 16.39
N GLU A 563 8.38 -11.06 15.30
CA GLU A 563 8.75 -9.66 15.00
C GLU A 563 7.95 -8.64 15.82
N ASP A 564 6.84 -9.07 16.44
CA ASP A 564 5.92 -8.20 17.19
C ASP A 564 5.79 -8.66 18.66
N GLY A 565 6.89 -9.20 19.22
CA GLY A 565 6.95 -9.63 20.62
C GLY A 565 5.95 -10.71 21.01
N GLY A 566 5.44 -11.50 20.05
CA GLY A 566 4.39 -12.48 20.26
C GLY A 566 2.98 -11.89 20.34
N SER A 567 2.77 -10.62 20.00
CA SER A 567 1.49 -9.93 20.11
C SER A 567 0.85 -9.69 18.75
N PHE A 568 -0.31 -10.31 18.52
CA PHE A 568 -1.15 -10.00 17.37
C PHE A 568 -1.65 -8.54 17.39
N ALA A 569 -1.76 -7.91 18.56
CA ALA A 569 -2.17 -6.52 18.65
C ALA A 569 -1.09 -5.55 18.20
N GLN A 570 0.19 -5.86 18.48
CA GLN A 570 1.31 -5.11 17.91
C GLN A 570 1.39 -5.33 16.39
N ALA A 571 1.27 -6.59 15.93
CA ALA A 571 1.24 -6.93 14.51
C ALA A 571 0.14 -6.18 13.72
N ALA A 572 -1.08 -6.10 14.27
CA ALA A 572 -2.19 -5.37 13.67
C ALA A 572 -1.99 -3.83 13.70
N ALA A 573 -1.14 -3.31 14.60
CA ALA A 573 -0.86 -1.89 14.74
C ALA A 573 0.32 -1.40 13.88
N ARG A 574 1.07 -2.30 13.21
CA ARG A 574 2.21 -1.97 12.32
C ARG A 574 1.89 -0.97 11.21
N CYS A 575 0.63 -0.90 10.78
CA CYS A 575 0.26 0.03 9.71
C CYS A 575 0.38 1.50 10.16
N VAL A 576 1.34 2.21 9.56
CA VAL A 576 1.58 3.65 9.75
C VAL A 576 0.87 4.56 8.74
N GLY A 577 0.00 4.00 7.90
CA GLY A 577 -0.92 4.80 7.07
C GLY A 577 -0.38 5.37 5.75
N VAL A 578 0.87 5.05 5.35
CA VAL A 578 1.55 5.54 4.12
C VAL A 578 0.69 5.43 2.86
N GLY A 579 -0.16 4.41 2.78
CA GLY A 579 -1.08 4.24 1.66
C GLY A 579 -0.49 3.52 0.46
N LYS A 580 0.76 3.04 0.47
CA LYS A 580 1.38 2.29 -0.66
C LYS A 580 0.53 1.12 -1.18
N CYS A 581 -0.29 0.50 -0.33
CA CYS A 581 -1.24 -0.54 -0.74
C CYS A 581 -2.39 -0.05 -1.65
N ARG A 582 -2.45 1.25 -1.93
CA ARG A 582 -3.40 1.90 -2.84
C ARG A 582 -2.79 2.23 -4.20
N ALA A 583 -1.49 1.99 -4.37
CA ALA A 583 -0.83 2.17 -5.66
C ALA A 583 -1.44 1.22 -6.69
N THR A 584 -1.54 1.68 -7.95
CA THR A 584 -1.91 0.83 -9.08
C THR A 584 -0.68 0.22 -9.76
N LEU A 585 -0.86 -0.77 -10.64
CA LEU A 585 0.29 -1.39 -11.32
C LEU A 585 1.02 -0.36 -12.20
N GLY A 586 2.36 -0.40 -12.18
CA GLY A 586 3.23 0.56 -12.88
C GLY A 586 3.75 1.71 -12.00
N GLU A 587 3.21 1.91 -10.80
CA GLU A 587 3.63 2.99 -9.89
C GLU A 587 4.77 2.54 -8.94
N GLY A 588 6.00 2.94 -9.26
CA GLY A 588 7.11 3.00 -8.28
C GLY A 588 7.62 1.68 -7.70
N ALA A 589 7.15 0.52 -8.19
CA ALA A 589 7.68 -0.78 -7.83
C ALA A 589 7.42 -1.81 -8.94
N GLU A 590 8.38 -1.96 -9.86
CA GLU A 590 8.40 -3.06 -10.83
C GLU A 590 8.17 -4.40 -10.10
N GLY A 591 7.17 -5.15 -10.54
CA GLY A 591 6.83 -6.47 -10.01
C GLY A 591 5.97 -6.45 -8.74
N ALA A 592 5.48 -5.29 -8.28
CA ALA A 592 4.68 -5.21 -7.07
C ALA A 592 3.40 -6.06 -7.13
N VAL A 593 3.12 -6.78 -6.04
CA VAL A 593 1.96 -7.65 -5.89
C VAL A 593 0.90 -7.00 -5.01
N MET A 594 1.28 -6.14 -4.06
CA MET A 594 0.36 -5.50 -3.12
C MET A 594 -0.42 -4.35 -3.77
N CYS A 595 -1.75 -4.24 -3.68
CA CYS A 595 -2.75 -5.13 -3.08
C CYS A 595 -3.80 -5.47 -4.16
N PRO A 596 -3.89 -6.72 -4.67
CA PRO A 596 -4.61 -6.98 -5.92
C PRO A 596 -6.10 -6.65 -5.86
N SER A 597 -6.73 -6.91 -4.71
CA SER A 597 -8.14 -6.60 -4.50
C SER A 597 -8.42 -5.11 -4.50
N TYR A 598 -7.52 -4.28 -3.94
CA TYR A 598 -7.71 -2.83 -4.00
C TYR A 598 -7.54 -2.32 -5.43
N GLN A 599 -6.50 -2.78 -6.14
CA GLN A 599 -6.20 -2.34 -7.50
C GLN A 599 -7.38 -2.50 -8.48
N VAL A 600 -8.26 -3.48 -8.26
CA VAL A 600 -9.44 -3.70 -9.10
C VAL A 600 -10.76 -3.19 -8.51
N THR A 601 -10.83 -2.92 -7.20
CA THR A 601 -12.08 -2.45 -6.55
C THR A 601 -12.08 -0.95 -6.25
N GLY A 602 -10.91 -0.35 -6.08
CA GLY A 602 -10.71 1.02 -5.58
C GLY A 602 -11.19 1.26 -4.14
N ASP A 603 -11.62 0.21 -3.42
CA ASP A 603 -12.28 0.34 -2.11
C ASP A 603 -11.26 0.26 -0.97
N GLU A 604 -11.18 1.31 -0.14
CA GLU A 604 -10.24 1.40 0.99
C GLU A 604 -10.31 0.17 1.90
N VAL A 605 -11.49 -0.41 2.12
CA VAL A 605 -11.67 -1.60 2.98
C VAL A 605 -10.94 -2.84 2.45
N HIS A 606 -10.68 -2.90 1.14
CA HIS A 606 -9.94 -3.98 0.47
C HIS A 606 -8.45 -3.70 0.31
N SER A 607 -7.96 -2.56 0.82
CA SER A 607 -6.53 -2.28 0.91
C SER A 607 -5.90 -2.96 2.14
N THR A 608 -4.59 -3.18 2.12
CA THR A 608 -3.85 -3.65 3.31
C THR A 608 -4.07 -2.71 4.50
N ARG A 609 -4.06 -1.39 4.26
CA ARG A 609 -4.27 -0.35 5.27
C ARG A 609 -5.66 -0.43 5.89
N GLY A 610 -6.71 -0.54 5.07
CA GLY A 610 -8.09 -0.69 5.55
C GLY A 610 -8.27 -1.93 6.41
N ARG A 611 -7.73 -3.08 5.98
CA ARG A 611 -7.77 -4.34 6.76
C ARG A 611 -7.00 -4.25 8.07
N ALA A 612 -5.81 -3.64 8.07
CA ALA A 612 -5.02 -3.44 9.28
C ALA A 612 -5.77 -2.56 10.28
N ARG A 613 -6.36 -1.45 9.83
CA ARG A 613 -7.20 -0.59 10.67
C ARG A 613 -8.42 -1.33 11.23
N LEU A 614 -9.07 -2.17 10.44
CA LEU A 614 -10.19 -2.98 10.92
C LEU A 614 -9.81 -3.98 12.00
N LEU A 615 -8.66 -4.65 11.84
CA LEU A 615 -8.12 -5.55 12.86
C LEU A 615 -7.75 -4.77 14.13
N PHE A 616 -7.14 -3.60 13.99
CA PHE A 616 -6.87 -2.69 15.10
C PHE A 616 -8.16 -2.27 15.83
N GLU A 617 -9.20 -1.87 15.10
CA GLU A 617 -10.51 -1.49 15.67
C GLU A 617 -11.21 -2.67 16.36
N MET A 618 -11.06 -3.87 15.83
CA MET A 618 -11.57 -5.11 16.44
C MET A 618 -10.89 -5.42 17.78
N LEU A 619 -9.57 -5.23 17.86
CA LEU A 619 -8.80 -5.46 19.09
C LEU A 619 -9.05 -4.37 20.13
N ARG A 620 -9.31 -3.13 19.69
CA ARG A 620 -9.70 -2.03 20.58
C ARG A 620 -11.12 -2.21 21.12
N GLY A 621 -12.08 -2.58 20.26
CA GLY A 621 -13.44 -2.95 20.65
C GLY A 621 -14.44 -1.80 20.75
N ASP A 622 -14.10 -0.59 20.29
CA ASP A 622 -15.00 0.59 20.35
C ASP A 622 -15.99 0.64 19.18
N VAL A 623 -15.45 0.57 17.95
CA VAL A 623 -16.22 0.59 16.68
C VAL A 623 -16.63 -0.83 16.30
N VAL A 624 -15.66 -1.75 16.26
CA VAL A 624 -15.89 -3.17 15.99
C VAL A 624 -15.95 -3.93 17.31
N ARG A 625 -17.17 -4.07 17.85
CA ARG A 625 -17.39 -4.55 19.23
C ARG A 625 -17.42 -6.06 19.39
N ASP A 626 -17.73 -6.78 18.32
CA ASP A 626 -17.96 -8.22 18.32
C ASP A 626 -16.69 -9.07 18.14
N ARG A 627 -15.52 -8.43 18.15
CA ARG A 627 -14.18 -9.06 18.20
C ARG A 627 -14.02 -10.15 17.12
N TRP A 628 -13.55 -11.35 17.48
CA TRP A 628 -13.44 -12.48 16.55
C TRP A 628 -14.74 -12.86 15.83
N ARG A 629 -15.91 -12.42 16.33
CA ARG A 629 -17.20 -12.67 15.67
C ARG A 629 -17.53 -11.66 14.57
N SER A 630 -16.71 -10.62 14.39
CA SER A 630 -16.94 -9.54 13.44
C SER A 630 -17.17 -10.02 12.02
N THR A 631 -18.33 -9.68 11.46
CA THR A 631 -18.58 -9.85 10.03
C THR A 631 -17.89 -8.76 9.22
N ALA A 632 -17.74 -7.55 9.75
CA ALA A 632 -17.04 -6.46 9.08
C ALA A 632 -15.56 -6.80 8.79
N VAL A 633 -14.85 -7.35 9.79
CA VAL A 633 -13.47 -7.81 9.59
C VAL A 633 -13.41 -9.01 8.65
N ARG A 634 -14.35 -9.96 8.79
CA ARG A 634 -14.46 -11.11 7.87
C ARG A 634 -14.61 -10.63 6.42
N ASP A 635 -15.51 -9.69 6.16
CA ASP A 635 -15.85 -9.22 4.82
C ASP A 635 -14.67 -8.48 4.17
N ALA A 636 -13.98 -7.62 4.93
CA ALA A 636 -12.76 -6.97 4.44
C ALA A 636 -11.64 -7.97 4.10
N LEU A 637 -11.49 -9.04 4.90
CA LEU A 637 -10.51 -10.10 4.67
C LEU A 637 -10.93 -11.10 3.59
N ASP A 638 -12.21 -11.14 3.21
CA ASP A 638 -12.75 -12.11 2.25
C ASP A 638 -12.03 -11.99 0.90
N LEU A 639 -11.91 -10.75 0.42
CA LEU A 639 -11.17 -10.41 -0.80
C LEU A 639 -9.64 -10.37 -0.66
N CYS A 640 -9.07 -10.76 0.49
CA CYS A 640 -7.62 -10.92 0.59
C CYS A 640 -7.18 -12.25 -0.05
N LEU A 641 -6.33 -12.18 -1.06
CA LEU A 641 -5.82 -13.34 -1.81
C LEU A 641 -4.79 -14.18 -1.02
N ALA A 642 -4.40 -13.76 0.20
CA ALA A 642 -3.36 -14.40 1.01
C ALA A 642 -2.03 -14.61 0.24
N CYS A 643 -1.66 -13.64 -0.61
CA CYS A 643 -0.50 -13.72 -1.49
C CYS A 643 0.84 -13.35 -0.82
N LYS A 644 0.80 -12.86 0.43
CA LYS A 644 1.92 -12.27 1.18
C LYS A 644 2.66 -11.11 0.49
N GLY A 645 2.15 -10.55 -0.62
CA GLY A 645 2.75 -9.37 -1.26
C GLY A 645 2.85 -8.16 -0.33
N CYS A 646 1.91 -7.99 0.60
CA CYS A 646 2.02 -6.94 1.62
C CYS A 646 3.14 -7.15 2.64
N LYS A 647 3.67 -8.37 2.78
CA LYS A 647 4.82 -8.64 3.64
C LYS A 647 6.12 -8.12 3.02
N SER A 648 6.23 -8.12 1.70
CA SER A 648 7.44 -7.65 0.97
C SER A 648 7.31 -6.21 0.46
N ASP A 649 6.12 -5.81 0.02
CA ASP A 649 5.94 -4.54 -0.70
C ASP A 649 5.57 -3.39 0.22
N CYS A 650 4.97 -3.70 1.38
CA CYS A 650 4.65 -2.72 2.41
C CYS A 650 5.93 -2.37 3.16
N PRO A 651 6.27 -1.08 3.34
CA PRO A 651 7.55 -0.70 3.93
C PRO A 651 7.58 -0.86 5.46
N VAL A 652 6.62 -1.60 6.03
CA VAL A 652 6.49 -1.95 7.45
C VAL A 652 6.03 -3.41 7.61
N ASP A 653 6.22 -4.24 6.57
CA ASP A 653 6.13 -5.71 6.59
C ASP A 653 4.81 -6.31 7.13
N VAL A 654 3.68 -5.69 6.79
CA VAL A 654 2.36 -6.20 7.21
C VAL A 654 2.08 -7.56 6.57
N ASP A 655 2.00 -8.63 7.38
CA ASP A 655 1.61 -9.97 6.90
C ASP A 655 0.09 -10.22 7.01
N MET A 656 -0.67 -9.60 6.11
CA MET A 656 -2.13 -9.75 6.06
C MET A 656 -2.58 -11.20 5.81
N ALA A 657 -1.73 -12.05 5.20
CA ALA A 657 -2.07 -13.46 4.97
C ALA A 657 -2.10 -14.23 6.30
N THR A 658 -1.07 -14.05 7.13
CA THR A 658 -1.02 -14.59 8.50
C THR A 658 -2.16 -14.03 9.34
N TYR A 659 -2.44 -12.72 9.25
CA TYR A 659 -3.52 -12.09 10.03
C TYR A 659 -4.90 -12.63 9.64
N LYS A 660 -5.14 -12.84 8.34
CA LYS A 660 -6.36 -13.48 7.84
C LYS A 660 -6.50 -14.90 8.39
N ALA A 661 -5.44 -15.71 8.33
CA ALA A 661 -5.49 -17.09 8.78
C ALA A 661 -5.78 -17.18 10.29
N GLU A 662 -5.14 -16.33 11.11
CA GLU A 662 -5.40 -16.21 12.55
C GLU A 662 -6.86 -15.82 12.81
N PHE A 663 -7.32 -14.72 12.18
CA PHE A 663 -8.69 -14.26 12.34
C PHE A 663 -9.71 -15.34 11.96
N LEU A 664 -9.54 -16.03 10.82
CA LEU A 664 -10.45 -17.09 10.38
C LEU A 664 -10.45 -18.30 11.33
N SER A 665 -9.33 -18.59 11.99
CA SER A 665 -9.23 -19.63 13.01
C SER A 665 -10.17 -19.37 14.16
N HIS A 666 -10.05 -18.18 14.76
CA HIS A 666 -10.89 -17.77 15.88
C HIS A 666 -12.32 -17.46 15.47
N HIS A 667 -12.52 -16.85 14.30
CA HIS A 667 -13.83 -16.58 13.77
C HIS A 667 -14.58 -17.92 13.70
N TYR A 668 -14.10 -18.90 12.97
CA TYR A 668 -14.86 -20.13 12.80
C TYR A 668 -14.71 -21.16 13.93
N ALA A 669 -14.09 -20.82 15.06
CA ALA A 669 -14.06 -21.68 16.24
C ALA A 669 -15.50 -21.98 16.74
N GLY A 670 -15.86 -23.26 16.74
CA GLY A 670 -17.22 -23.71 17.10
C GLY A 670 -18.34 -23.26 16.14
N ARG A 671 -18.02 -22.74 14.95
CA ARG A 671 -18.99 -22.27 13.95
C ARG A 671 -18.89 -23.04 12.63
N VAL A 672 -19.98 -23.00 11.87
CA VAL A 672 -20.01 -23.58 10.51
C VAL A 672 -19.18 -22.69 9.58
N ARG A 673 -18.27 -23.31 8.84
CA ARG A 673 -17.42 -22.64 7.84
C ARG A 673 -18.11 -22.58 6.46
N PRO A 674 -17.67 -21.69 5.55
CA PRO A 674 -18.06 -21.75 4.15
C PRO A 674 -17.78 -23.14 3.56
N ARG A 675 -18.62 -23.57 2.62
CA ARG A 675 -18.49 -24.90 1.99
C ARG A 675 -17.13 -25.12 1.33
N THR A 676 -16.60 -24.06 0.73
CA THR A 676 -15.26 -23.96 0.13
C THR A 676 -14.15 -24.30 1.12
N HIS A 677 -14.28 -23.92 2.40
CA HIS A 677 -13.29 -24.26 3.43
C HIS A 677 -13.26 -25.78 3.71
N TYR A 678 -14.36 -26.49 3.48
CA TYR A 678 -14.39 -27.94 3.58
C TYR A 678 -13.91 -28.60 2.27
N SER A 679 -14.43 -28.19 1.11
CA SER A 679 -14.08 -28.83 -0.16
C SER A 679 -12.64 -28.56 -0.60
N LEU A 680 -12.17 -27.32 -0.44
CA LEU A 680 -10.84 -26.88 -0.86
C LEU A 680 -9.85 -26.93 0.31
N GLY A 681 -10.27 -26.60 1.53
CA GLY A 681 -9.40 -26.72 2.71
C GLY A 681 -8.97 -28.17 3.00
N TRP A 682 -9.85 -29.14 2.73
CA TRP A 682 -9.55 -30.58 2.84
C TRP A 682 -9.23 -31.23 1.49
N LEU A 683 -8.92 -30.43 0.46
CA LEU A 683 -8.55 -30.91 -0.86
C LEU A 683 -7.45 -31.98 -0.83
N PRO A 684 -6.38 -31.88 -0.02
CA PRO A 684 -5.36 -32.92 0.02
C PRO A 684 -5.89 -34.30 0.41
N LEU A 685 -6.88 -34.37 1.32
CA LEU A 685 -7.53 -35.63 1.69
C LEU A 685 -8.52 -36.08 0.61
N ALA A 686 -9.32 -35.16 0.09
CA ALA A 686 -10.28 -35.45 -0.97
C ALA A 686 -9.56 -35.98 -2.24
N ALA A 687 -8.40 -35.41 -2.57
CA ALA A 687 -7.58 -35.81 -3.71
C ALA A 687 -7.03 -37.23 -3.55
N ARG A 688 -6.57 -37.62 -2.35
CA ARG A 688 -6.15 -38.99 -2.05
C ARG A 688 -7.26 -40.01 -2.28
N VAL A 689 -8.48 -39.68 -1.87
CA VAL A 689 -9.66 -40.53 -2.10
C VAL A 689 -10.06 -40.56 -3.57
N ALA A 690 -10.07 -39.39 -4.23
CA ALA A 690 -10.40 -39.27 -5.66
C ALA A 690 -9.44 -40.05 -6.55
N ALA A 691 -8.16 -40.13 -6.17
CA ALA A 691 -7.13 -40.87 -6.88
C ALA A 691 -7.34 -42.40 -6.89
N LEU A 692 -8.28 -42.95 -6.09
CA LEU A 692 -8.66 -44.36 -6.17
C LEU A 692 -9.47 -44.69 -7.43
N ALA A 693 -10.20 -43.71 -7.97
CA ALA A 693 -11.02 -43.86 -9.16
C ALA A 693 -11.11 -42.54 -9.97
N PRO A 694 -9.97 -41.99 -10.45
CA PRO A 694 -9.92 -40.64 -11.03
C PRO A 694 -10.80 -40.50 -12.28
N GLY A 695 -10.96 -41.57 -13.07
CA GLY A 695 -11.85 -41.58 -14.23
C GLY A 695 -13.32 -41.35 -13.88
N VAL A 696 -13.81 -41.94 -12.78
CA VAL A 696 -15.21 -41.75 -12.33
C VAL A 696 -15.40 -40.34 -11.81
N VAL A 697 -14.44 -39.84 -11.02
CA VAL A 697 -14.48 -38.47 -10.48
C VAL A 697 -14.48 -37.46 -11.62
N ASN A 698 -13.57 -37.61 -12.60
CA ASN A 698 -13.51 -36.73 -13.77
C ASN A 698 -14.80 -36.80 -14.61
N VAL A 699 -15.42 -37.97 -14.78
CA VAL A 699 -16.74 -38.05 -15.44
C VAL A 699 -17.79 -37.24 -14.67
N ALA A 700 -17.85 -37.34 -13.35
CA ALA A 700 -18.79 -36.58 -12.54
C ALA A 700 -18.53 -35.07 -12.57
N THR A 701 -17.26 -34.64 -12.49
CA THR A 701 -16.87 -33.22 -12.41
C THR A 701 -16.84 -32.52 -13.76
N GLN A 702 -16.76 -33.25 -14.87
CA GLN A 702 -16.66 -32.66 -16.22
C GLN A 702 -17.95 -32.79 -17.05
N THR A 703 -18.93 -33.59 -16.60
CA THR A 703 -20.20 -33.74 -17.30
C THR A 703 -21.13 -32.55 -17.01
N PRO A 704 -21.64 -31.85 -18.03
CA PRO A 704 -22.59 -30.74 -17.83
C PRO A 704 -23.80 -31.16 -16.99
N GLY A 705 -24.27 -30.30 -16.09
CA GLY A 705 -25.34 -30.63 -15.13
C GLY A 705 -24.81 -31.31 -13.86
N LEU A 706 -24.12 -32.45 -13.98
CA LEU A 706 -23.45 -33.10 -12.84
C LEU A 706 -22.37 -32.20 -12.23
N ARG A 707 -21.55 -31.56 -13.08
CA ARG A 707 -20.57 -30.55 -12.69
C ARG A 707 -21.18 -29.45 -11.82
N ARG A 708 -22.34 -28.91 -12.23
CA ARG A 708 -23.06 -27.86 -11.49
C ARG A 708 -23.53 -28.34 -10.13
N LEU A 709 -23.99 -29.59 -10.02
CA LEU A 709 -24.37 -30.17 -8.73
C LEU A 709 -23.16 -30.32 -7.81
N VAL A 710 -22.02 -30.78 -8.34
CA VAL A 710 -20.77 -30.90 -7.59
C VAL A 710 -20.27 -29.53 -7.14
N GLN A 711 -20.22 -28.54 -8.04
CA GLN A 711 -19.83 -27.16 -7.73
C GLN A 711 -20.74 -26.56 -6.65
N ALA A 712 -22.06 -26.69 -6.78
CA ALA A 712 -23.02 -26.19 -5.80
C ALA A 712 -22.86 -26.84 -4.41
N ALA A 713 -22.60 -28.15 -4.37
CA ALA A 713 -22.33 -28.90 -3.14
C ALA A 713 -20.98 -28.49 -2.50
N ALA A 714 -19.95 -28.27 -3.31
CA ALA A 714 -18.63 -27.81 -2.88
C ALA A 714 -18.59 -26.31 -2.52
N GLY A 715 -19.59 -25.52 -2.92
CA GLY A 715 -19.56 -24.07 -2.76
C GLY A 715 -18.71 -23.34 -3.81
N ILE A 716 -18.34 -24.03 -4.89
CA ILE A 716 -17.53 -23.50 -5.98
C ILE A 716 -18.42 -22.74 -6.97
N THR A 717 -17.90 -21.62 -7.50
CA THR A 717 -18.58 -20.77 -8.47
C THR A 717 -18.79 -21.50 -9.82
N PRO A 718 -19.98 -21.40 -10.45
CA PRO A 718 -20.28 -22.15 -11.67
C PRO A 718 -19.44 -21.74 -12.89
N GLU A 719 -18.86 -20.55 -12.87
CA GLU A 719 -17.98 -19.98 -13.90
C GLU A 719 -16.62 -20.70 -13.97
N ARG A 720 -16.19 -21.38 -12.90
CA ARG A 720 -14.89 -22.06 -12.84
C ARG A 720 -14.96 -23.51 -13.26
N GLU A 721 -14.02 -23.94 -14.09
CA GLU A 721 -13.87 -25.36 -14.40
C GLU A 721 -13.13 -26.08 -13.27
N LEU A 722 -13.63 -27.25 -12.88
CA LEU A 722 -12.97 -28.07 -11.86
C LEU A 722 -11.73 -28.75 -12.45
N PRO A 723 -10.60 -28.79 -11.73
CA PRO A 723 -9.38 -29.41 -12.23
C PRO A 723 -9.55 -30.93 -12.39
N LEU A 724 -8.83 -31.51 -13.35
CA LEU A 724 -8.85 -32.93 -13.65
C LEU A 724 -7.87 -33.70 -12.76
N PHE A 725 -8.31 -34.81 -12.17
CA PHE A 725 -7.42 -35.74 -11.51
C PHE A 725 -6.64 -36.56 -12.52
N ALA A 726 -5.34 -36.71 -12.30
CA ALA A 726 -4.49 -37.53 -13.15
C ALA A 726 -4.83 -39.03 -13.01
N PRO A 727 -4.75 -39.80 -14.11
CA PRO A 727 -4.99 -41.24 -14.07
C PRO A 727 -3.91 -42.00 -13.29
N GLU A 728 -2.69 -41.47 -13.25
CA GLU A 728 -1.55 -42.02 -12.53
C GLU A 728 -0.90 -40.91 -11.71
N ARG A 729 -0.65 -41.19 -10.42
CA ARG A 729 -0.02 -40.26 -9.48
C ARG A 729 1.48 -40.14 -9.71
N PHE A 730 2.07 -39.01 -9.34
CA PHE A 730 3.50 -38.78 -9.49
C PHE A 730 4.34 -39.78 -8.66
N THR A 731 4.03 -39.95 -7.37
CA THR A 731 4.78 -40.89 -6.50
C THR A 731 4.67 -42.35 -6.97
N HIS A 732 3.52 -42.73 -7.53
CA HIS A 732 3.32 -44.08 -8.10
C HIS A 732 4.26 -44.31 -9.29
N TRP A 733 4.24 -43.40 -10.25
CA TRP A 733 5.12 -43.43 -11.41
C TRP A 733 6.60 -43.50 -11.00
N TYR A 734 7.01 -42.68 -10.03
CA TYR A 734 8.41 -42.64 -9.61
C TYR A 734 8.86 -43.94 -8.96
N ARG A 735 7.99 -44.57 -8.15
CA ARG A 735 8.29 -45.85 -7.48
C ARG A 735 8.50 -46.98 -8.48
N GLU A 736 7.75 -47.02 -9.57
CA GLU A 736 7.91 -48.02 -10.63
C GLU A 736 9.17 -47.78 -11.46
N ARG A 737 9.51 -46.51 -11.72
CA ARG A 737 10.69 -46.12 -12.51
C ARG A 737 12.02 -46.32 -11.76
N GLY A 738 12.03 -45.99 -10.47
CA GLY A 738 13.23 -45.90 -9.64
C GLY A 738 14.12 -44.68 -9.93
N PRO A 739 15.06 -44.36 -9.02
CA PRO A 739 16.06 -43.31 -9.22
C PRO A 739 17.09 -43.73 -10.29
N ARG A 740 17.49 -42.81 -11.18
CA ARG A 740 18.46 -43.05 -12.25
C ARG A 740 19.66 -42.10 -12.29
N GLY A 741 19.64 -41.01 -11.52
CA GLY A 741 20.76 -40.08 -11.46
C GLY A 741 22.05 -40.69 -10.89
N ASP A 742 23.19 -40.28 -11.45
CA ASP A 742 24.52 -40.78 -11.06
C ASP A 742 24.95 -40.34 -9.65
N GLY A 743 24.35 -39.25 -9.15
CA GLY A 743 24.57 -38.71 -7.81
C GLY A 743 25.85 -37.90 -7.66
N ARG A 744 26.46 -37.44 -8.77
CA ARG A 744 27.70 -36.64 -8.74
C ARG A 744 27.52 -35.29 -8.02
N HIS A 745 26.31 -34.73 -8.02
CA HIS A 745 25.93 -33.53 -7.24
C HIS A 745 25.22 -33.88 -5.92
N GLY A 746 25.26 -35.15 -5.52
CA GLY A 746 24.65 -35.63 -4.28
C GLY A 746 23.19 -36.06 -4.43
N GLU A 747 22.51 -36.19 -3.29
CA GLU A 747 21.10 -36.53 -3.22
C GLU A 747 20.24 -35.26 -3.03
N VAL A 748 18.99 -35.32 -3.46
CA VAL A 748 18.00 -34.26 -3.25
C VAL A 748 16.63 -34.87 -2.93
N LEU A 749 15.90 -34.27 -2.00
CA LEU A 749 14.52 -34.65 -1.72
C LEU A 749 13.57 -33.78 -2.54
N LEU A 750 12.93 -34.36 -3.55
CA LEU A 750 11.89 -33.68 -4.32
C LEU A 750 10.55 -33.81 -3.59
N TRP A 751 9.93 -32.67 -3.27
CA TRP A 751 8.67 -32.61 -2.54
C TRP A 751 7.47 -32.77 -3.49
N PRO A 752 6.67 -33.86 -3.37
CA PRO A 752 5.48 -34.05 -4.17
C PRO A 752 4.30 -33.28 -3.55
N ASP A 753 4.16 -31.99 -3.89
CA ASP A 753 3.02 -31.20 -3.45
C ASP A 753 1.68 -31.78 -3.95
N THR A 754 0.57 -31.37 -3.34
CA THR A 754 -0.76 -31.93 -3.65
C THR A 754 -1.18 -31.72 -5.11
N PHE A 755 -0.76 -30.62 -5.75
CA PHE A 755 -1.14 -30.30 -7.11
C PHE A 755 -0.33 -31.13 -8.11
N THR A 756 0.98 -31.23 -7.90
CA THR A 756 1.86 -32.10 -8.68
C THR A 756 1.49 -33.57 -8.51
N GLU A 757 1.17 -34.02 -7.29
CA GLU A 757 0.89 -35.43 -7.01
C GLU A 757 -0.38 -35.95 -7.70
N PHE A 758 -1.47 -35.17 -7.65
CA PHE A 758 -2.80 -35.63 -8.03
C PHE A 758 -3.36 -35.02 -9.32
N PHE A 759 -2.90 -33.84 -9.73
CA PHE A 759 -3.47 -33.12 -10.88
C PHE A 759 -2.49 -33.07 -12.04
N HIS A 760 -1.28 -32.53 -11.83
CA HIS A 760 -0.27 -32.33 -12.89
C HIS A 760 1.04 -33.11 -12.62
N PRO A 761 1.02 -34.45 -12.58
CA PRO A 761 2.21 -35.26 -12.30
C PRO A 761 3.30 -35.15 -13.35
N ALA A 762 2.99 -34.67 -14.56
CA ALA A 762 3.99 -34.40 -15.59
C ALA A 762 5.05 -33.39 -15.13
N ILE A 763 4.68 -32.43 -14.29
CA ILE A 763 5.61 -31.44 -13.72
C ILE A 763 6.65 -32.13 -12.83
N GLY A 764 6.21 -33.04 -11.96
CA GLY A 764 7.10 -33.82 -11.11
C GLY A 764 8.02 -34.75 -11.93
N ARG A 765 7.48 -35.35 -13.00
CA ARG A 765 8.29 -36.17 -13.94
C ARG A 765 9.38 -35.35 -14.60
N ALA A 766 9.02 -34.16 -15.07
CA ALA A 766 9.95 -33.21 -15.68
C ALA A 766 11.03 -32.75 -14.71
N ALA A 767 10.67 -32.44 -13.46
CA ALA A 767 11.65 -32.10 -12.42
C ALA A 767 12.63 -33.24 -12.13
N VAL A 768 12.15 -34.50 -12.10
CA VAL A 768 13.04 -35.67 -11.98
C VAL A 768 13.99 -35.76 -13.18
N THR A 769 13.50 -35.59 -14.41
CA THR A 769 14.34 -35.59 -15.61
C THR A 769 15.45 -34.53 -15.51
N VAL A 770 15.10 -33.30 -15.16
CA VAL A 770 16.05 -32.19 -15.02
C VAL A 770 17.08 -32.46 -13.92
N LEU A 771 16.64 -32.88 -12.73
CA LEU A 771 17.54 -33.13 -11.60
C LEU A 771 18.50 -34.30 -11.87
N GLU A 772 18.02 -35.38 -12.49
CA GLU A 772 18.88 -36.53 -12.81
C GLU A 772 19.85 -36.24 -13.95
N ASP A 773 19.45 -35.46 -14.95
CA ASP A 773 20.36 -34.96 -16.00
C ASP A 773 21.44 -34.03 -15.41
N ALA A 774 21.03 -33.18 -14.48
CA ALA A 774 21.92 -32.38 -13.64
C ALA A 774 22.77 -33.20 -12.67
N GLY A 775 22.66 -34.53 -12.64
CA GLY A 775 23.54 -35.41 -11.87
C GLY A 775 23.18 -35.56 -10.39
N PHE A 776 21.97 -35.19 -10.00
CA PHE A 776 21.44 -35.48 -8.67
C PHE A 776 20.78 -36.86 -8.63
N ARG A 777 20.87 -37.51 -7.47
CA ARG A 777 20.02 -38.66 -7.17
C ARG A 777 18.77 -38.20 -6.43
N VAL A 778 17.62 -38.32 -7.10
CA VAL A 778 16.34 -37.86 -6.54
C VAL A 778 15.78 -38.86 -5.53
N ARG A 779 15.28 -38.35 -4.41
CA ARG A 779 14.51 -39.07 -3.41
C ARG A 779 13.13 -38.43 -3.26
N LEU A 780 12.12 -39.25 -2.97
CA LEU A 780 10.80 -38.79 -2.55
C LEU A 780 10.55 -39.18 -1.10
N PRO A 781 9.66 -38.48 -0.37
CA PRO A 781 9.21 -38.93 0.94
C PRO A 781 8.62 -40.35 0.90
N GLU A 782 8.93 -41.17 1.91
CA GLU A 782 8.41 -42.54 2.01
C GLU A 782 6.92 -42.60 2.36
N GLN A 783 6.40 -41.50 2.92
CA GLN A 783 5.01 -41.36 3.34
C GLN A 783 4.30 -40.29 2.50
N GLU A 784 3.00 -40.44 2.33
CA GLU A 784 2.17 -39.38 1.74
C GLU A 784 1.98 -38.24 2.76
N LEU A 785 2.69 -37.13 2.55
CA LEU A 785 2.69 -35.93 3.41
C LEU A 785 1.92 -34.77 2.76
N CYS A 786 1.85 -33.61 3.43
CA CYS A 786 1.26 -32.39 2.89
C CYS A 786 1.92 -31.15 3.53
N CYS A 787 1.92 -30.04 2.78
CA CYS A 787 2.53 -28.78 3.21
C CYS A 787 1.63 -28.02 4.21
N GLY A 788 0.31 -28.30 4.25
CA GLY A 788 -0.61 -27.64 5.19
C GLY A 788 -1.35 -26.42 4.63
N LEU A 789 -0.91 -25.90 3.47
CA LEU A 789 -1.40 -24.67 2.83
C LEU A 789 -2.93 -24.50 2.84
N THR A 790 -3.68 -25.52 2.39
CA THR A 790 -5.14 -25.42 2.23
C THR A 790 -5.87 -25.25 3.57
N TRP A 791 -5.31 -25.78 4.66
CA TRP A 791 -5.85 -25.54 6.00
C TRP A 791 -5.45 -24.17 6.54
N ILE A 792 -4.23 -23.69 6.25
CA ILE A 792 -3.78 -22.35 6.62
C ILE A 792 -4.66 -21.28 5.97
N SER A 793 -4.82 -21.33 4.64
CA SER A 793 -5.59 -20.32 3.88
C SER A 793 -7.08 -20.25 4.27
N THR A 794 -7.61 -21.31 4.91
CA THR A 794 -9.00 -21.40 5.37
C THR A 794 -9.14 -21.24 6.89
N GLY A 795 -8.05 -20.89 7.59
CA GLY A 795 -8.00 -20.68 9.04
C GLY A 795 -8.28 -21.94 9.86
N GLN A 796 -7.84 -23.11 9.42
CA GLN A 796 -7.98 -24.38 10.14
C GLN A 796 -6.64 -24.75 10.80
N LEU A 797 -6.12 -23.85 11.63
CA LEU A 797 -4.74 -23.86 12.11
C LEU A 797 -4.41 -25.09 12.97
N ASP A 798 -5.31 -25.59 13.81
CA ASP A 798 -5.10 -26.84 14.57
C ASP A 798 -4.84 -28.06 13.68
N VAL A 799 -5.46 -28.11 12.51
CA VAL A 799 -5.22 -29.18 11.52
C VAL A 799 -3.90 -28.92 10.82
N ALA A 800 -3.64 -27.67 10.41
CA ALA A 800 -2.40 -27.27 9.78
C ALA A 800 -1.18 -27.61 10.67
N SER A 801 -1.17 -27.23 11.94
CA SER A 801 -0.10 -27.54 12.90
C SER A 801 0.14 -29.04 13.04
N ARG A 802 -0.92 -29.86 13.08
CA ARG A 802 -0.77 -31.33 13.15
C ARG A 802 -0.18 -31.91 11.86
N VAL A 803 -0.60 -31.40 10.71
CA VAL A 803 -0.06 -31.81 9.40
C VAL A 803 1.40 -31.42 9.29
N LEU A 804 1.75 -30.18 9.66
CA LEU A 804 3.12 -29.68 9.64
C LEU A 804 4.03 -30.45 10.58
N ARG A 805 3.63 -30.71 11.84
CA ARG A 805 4.40 -31.55 12.77
C ARG A 805 4.65 -32.95 12.22
N ARG A 806 3.64 -33.57 11.60
CA ARG A 806 3.79 -34.88 10.95
C ARG A 806 4.80 -34.81 9.79
N THR A 807 4.72 -33.77 8.97
CA THR A 807 5.63 -33.57 7.84
C THR A 807 7.05 -33.33 8.32
N ALA A 808 7.26 -32.43 9.28
CA ALA A 808 8.56 -32.15 9.88
C ALA A 808 9.16 -33.42 10.51
N GLN A 809 8.39 -34.17 11.29
CA GLN A 809 8.84 -35.43 11.88
C GLN A 809 9.26 -36.47 10.82
N ALA A 810 8.49 -36.61 9.74
CA ALA A 810 8.78 -37.56 8.68
C ALA A 810 10.01 -37.14 7.83
N LEU A 811 10.23 -35.84 7.64
CA LEU A 811 11.38 -35.30 6.93
C LEU A 811 12.60 -35.07 7.85
N GLY A 812 12.42 -35.14 9.16
CA GLY A 812 13.43 -34.90 10.19
C GLY A 812 14.78 -35.58 9.93
N PRO A 813 14.84 -36.88 9.59
CA PRO A 813 16.10 -37.52 9.20
C PRO A 813 16.80 -36.81 8.02
N ALA A 814 16.06 -36.50 6.95
CA ALA A 814 16.62 -35.86 5.76
C ALA A 814 17.11 -34.43 6.03
N VAL A 815 16.33 -33.60 6.73
CA VAL A 815 16.71 -32.21 7.01
C VAL A 815 17.81 -32.09 8.07
N ARG A 816 17.92 -33.06 9.00
CA ARG A 816 19.07 -33.14 9.93
C ARG A 816 20.37 -33.49 9.22
N ASP A 817 20.29 -34.29 8.16
CA ASP A 817 21.40 -34.59 7.25
C ASP A 817 21.67 -33.46 6.23
N ARG A 818 20.94 -32.32 6.34
CA ARG A 818 21.02 -31.15 5.46
C ARG A 818 20.73 -31.48 3.99
N LEU A 819 19.87 -32.46 3.75
CA LEU A 819 19.43 -32.80 2.41
C LEU A 819 18.53 -31.66 1.87
N PRO A 820 18.84 -31.07 0.71
CA PRO A 820 17.99 -30.04 0.12
C PRO A 820 16.59 -30.59 -0.20
N VAL A 821 15.56 -29.80 0.10
CA VAL A 821 14.15 -30.12 -0.15
C VAL A 821 13.65 -29.22 -1.28
N VAL A 822 13.35 -29.79 -2.45
CA VAL A 822 12.93 -29.02 -3.63
C VAL A 822 11.41 -28.99 -3.73
N GLY A 823 10.82 -27.80 -3.67
CA GLY A 823 9.40 -27.59 -3.94
C GLY A 823 9.15 -27.13 -5.39
N LEU A 824 8.05 -27.60 -5.99
CA LEU A 824 7.63 -27.23 -7.35
C LEU A 824 6.44 -26.26 -7.35
N GLU A 825 5.45 -26.47 -6.48
CA GLU A 825 4.38 -25.49 -6.27
C GLU A 825 4.86 -24.35 -5.33
N PRO A 826 5.00 -23.10 -5.82
CA PRO A 826 5.51 -21.99 -5.03
C PRO A 826 4.73 -21.76 -3.74
N SER A 827 3.40 -21.97 -3.75
CA SER A 827 2.58 -21.78 -2.56
C SER A 827 2.83 -22.81 -1.45
N CYS A 828 3.15 -24.06 -1.80
CA CYS A 828 3.54 -25.05 -0.79
C CYS A 828 4.98 -24.80 -0.30
N THR A 829 5.87 -24.36 -1.19
CA THR A 829 7.26 -23.99 -0.83
C THR A 829 7.28 -22.83 0.16
N ALA A 830 6.43 -21.81 -0.06
CA ALA A 830 6.28 -20.67 0.83
C ALA A 830 5.82 -21.06 2.24
N VAL A 831 4.93 -22.05 2.37
CA VAL A 831 4.53 -22.55 3.69
C VAL A 831 5.73 -23.08 4.47
N PHE A 832 6.63 -23.84 3.85
CA PHE A 832 7.82 -24.33 4.56
C PHE A 832 8.79 -23.21 4.93
N ARG A 833 8.93 -22.17 4.09
CA ARG A 833 9.83 -21.05 4.35
C ARG A 833 9.30 -20.02 5.34
N ALA A 834 7.99 -19.80 5.40
CA ALA A 834 7.39 -18.69 6.13
C ALA A 834 6.32 -19.14 7.15
N ASP A 835 5.22 -19.76 6.70
CA ASP A 835 4.09 -20.02 7.61
C ASP A 835 4.40 -21.10 8.66
N ALA A 836 5.16 -22.14 8.30
CA ALA A 836 5.51 -23.23 9.19
C ALA A 836 6.38 -22.78 10.38
N PRO A 837 7.49 -22.04 10.20
CA PRO A 837 8.25 -21.51 11.33
C PRO A 837 7.47 -20.49 12.16
N GLU A 838 6.53 -19.74 11.57
CA GLU A 838 5.65 -18.84 12.35
C GLU A 838 4.63 -19.61 13.21
N LEU A 839 4.11 -20.74 12.72
CA LEU A 839 3.09 -21.54 13.42
C LEU A 839 3.69 -22.56 14.41
N LEU A 840 4.94 -22.94 14.22
CA LEU A 840 5.68 -23.91 15.03
C LEU A 840 7.11 -23.40 15.34
N PRO A 841 7.26 -22.23 15.99
CA PRO A 841 8.56 -21.58 16.17
C PRO A 841 9.54 -22.40 17.04
N ASP A 842 9.02 -23.23 17.94
CA ASP A 842 9.82 -24.05 18.86
C ASP A 842 10.27 -25.40 18.28
N ASP A 843 9.92 -25.71 17.02
CA ASP A 843 10.25 -26.99 16.39
C ASP A 843 11.51 -26.89 15.52
N ASP A 844 12.61 -27.47 16.01
CA ASP A 844 13.91 -27.47 15.33
C ASP A 844 13.88 -28.12 13.94
N ASP A 845 13.06 -29.16 13.74
CA ASP A 845 12.98 -29.83 12.44
C ASP A 845 12.18 -28.98 11.45
N VAL A 846 11.20 -28.18 11.91
CA VAL A 846 10.51 -27.17 11.09
C VAL A 846 11.49 -26.08 10.64
N ARG A 847 12.30 -25.54 11.56
CA ARG A 847 13.30 -24.53 11.23
C ARG A 847 14.33 -25.05 10.22
N ARG A 848 14.85 -26.28 10.43
CA ARG A 848 15.75 -26.94 9.47
C ARG A 848 15.08 -27.19 8.12
N LEU A 849 13.79 -27.53 8.10
CA LEU A 849 13.03 -27.71 6.87
C LEU A 849 12.91 -26.39 6.10
N ALA A 850 12.62 -25.27 6.79
CA ALA A 850 12.63 -23.94 6.18
C ALA A 850 14.00 -23.63 5.55
N GLU A 851 15.08 -23.80 6.31
CA GLU A 851 16.47 -23.59 5.88
C GLU A 851 16.90 -24.51 4.72
N SER A 852 16.35 -25.73 4.64
CA SER A 852 16.70 -26.72 3.61
C SER A 852 15.82 -26.64 2.36
N THR A 853 14.72 -25.90 2.41
CA THR A 853 13.76 -25.80 1.29
C THR A 853 14.31 -24.88 0.20
N ARG A 854 14.27 -25.33 -1.06
CA ARG A 854 14.73 -24.61 -2.26
C ARG A 854 13.68 -24.69 -3.37
N THR A 855 13.64 -23.68 -4.23
CA THR A 855 13.06 -23.79 -5.57
C THR A 855 13.95 -24.69 -6.43
N LEU A 856 13.44 -25.14 -7.57
CA LEU A 856 14.25 -25.89 -8.53
C LEU A 856 15.44 -25.05 -9.02
N ALA A 857 15.23 -23.75 -9.26
CA ALA A 857 16.26 -22.87 -9.77
C ALA A 857 17.37 -22.59 -8.75
N GLU A 858 17.03 -22.30 -7.50
CA GLU A 858 18.02 -22.09 -6.44
C GLU A 858 18.89 -23.33 -6.23
N LEU A 859 18.29 -24.54 -6.22
CA LEU A 859 19.09 -25.77 -6.08
C LEU A 859 20.11 -25.91 -7.20
N LEU A 860 19.67 -25.75 -8.46
CA LEU A 860 20.55 -25.89 -9.62
C LEU A 860 21.67 -24.85 -9.58
N ALA A 861 21.35 -23.60 -9.23
CA ALA A 861 22.34 -22.54 -9.05
C ALA A 861 23.36 -22.84 -7.94
N GLU A 862 22.90 -23.34 -6.78
CA GLU A 862 23.74 -23.56 -5.59
C GLU A 862 24.58 -24.85 -5.66
N ARG A 863 24.09 -25.90 -6.32
CA ARG A 863 24.63 -27.27 -6.20
C ARG A 863 25.04 -27.91 -7.54
N ALA A 864 24.57 -27.37 -8.67
CA ALA A 864 24.99 -27.78 -10.00
C ALA A 864 25.25 -26.55 -10.92
N PRO A 865 26.11 -25.60 -10.50
CA PRO A 865 26.34 -24.37 -11.26
C PRO A 865 26.94 -24.59 -12.65
N ASP A 866 27.58 -25.75 -12.86
CA ASP A 866 28.18 -26.25 -14.09
C ASP A 866 27.18 -26.97 -15.02
N TRP A 867 25.97 -27.29 -14.54
CA TRP A 867 24.92 -27.83 -15.38
C TRP A 867 24.28 -26.73 -16.23
N SER A 868 23.98 -27.05 -17.49
CA SER A 868 23.19 -26.21 -18.37
C SER A 868 22.42 -27.09 -19.35
N PRO A 869 21.13 -26.85 -19.56
CA PRO A 869 20.37 -27.59 -20.56
C PRO A 869 20.78 -27.15 -21.98
N PRO A 870 20.41 -27.90 -23.02
CA PRO A 870 20.50 -27.42 -24.40
C PRO A 870 19.80 -26.07 -24.58
N PRO A 871 20.36 -25.14 -25.38
CA PRO A 871 19.79 -23.80 -25.52
C PRO A 871 18.43 -23.84 -26.22
N ALA A 872 17.45 -23.10 -25.67
CA ALA A 872 16.11 -23.01 -26.22
C ALA A 872 16.04 -22.17 -27.50
N GLU A 873 16.80 -21.06 -27.55
CA GLU A 873 16.73 -20.04 -28.61
C GLU A 873 15.29 -19.56 -28.85
N ARG A 874 14.59 -19.21 -27.76
CA ARG A 874 13.18 -18.82 -27.76
C ARG A 874 12.90 -17.71 -26.76
N THR A 875 11.88 -16.91 -27.04
CA THR A 875 11.30 -16.01 -26.05
C THR A 875 10.42 -16.78 -25.08
N ALA A 876 10.46 -16.38 -23.81
CA ALA A 876 9.57 -16.88 -22.78
C ALA A 876 8.86 -15.73 -22.08
N MET A 877 7.54 -15.73 -22.10
CA MET A 877 6.70 -14.83 -21.31
C MET A 877 6.47 -15.43 -19.94
N VAL A 878 6.85 -14.74 -18.88
CA VAL A 878 6.98 -15.31 -17.54
C VAL A 878 6.04 -14.59 -16.57
N GLN A 879 5.10 -15.34 -16.00
CA GLN A 879 4.33 -14.90 -14.84
C GLN A 879 5.07 -15.30 -13.55
N THR A 880 5.67 -14.33 -12.87
CA THR A 880 6.20 -14.52 -11.52
C THR A 880 5.06 -14.89 -10.57
N HIS A 881 5.22 -15.94 -9.79
CA HIS A 881 4.23 -16.30 -8.78
C HIS A 881 4.30 -15.32 -7.60
N CYS A 882 3.15 -14.93 -7.01
CA CYS A 882 3.15 -14.00 -5.88
C CYS A 882 4.03 -14.46 -4.71
N HIS A 883 4.02 -15.75 -4.39
CA HIS A 883 4.93 -16.30 -3.39
C HIS A 883 6.41 -16.38 -3.83
N HIS A 884 6.71 -16.44 -5.14
CA HIS A 884 8.09 -16.25 -5.59
C HIS A 884 8.53 -14.83 -5.26
N HIS A 885 7.73 -13.83 -5.67
CA HIS A 885 7.97 -12.43 -5.35
C HIS A 885 8.16 -12.18 -3.84
N SER A 886 7.22 -12.63 -3.01
CA SER A 886 7.18 -12.20 -1.61
C SER A 886 8.04 -13.03 -0.64
N ILE A 887 8.40 -14.28 -0.96
CA ILE A 887 9.09 -15.19 -0.02
C ILE A 887 10.37 -15.81 -0.57
N MET A 888 10.43 -16.14 -1.87
CA MET A 888 11.55 -16.91 -2.43
C MET A 888 12.55 -16.07 -3.23
N GLY A 889 12.12 -14.95 -3.80
CA GLY A 889 12.82 -14.24 -4.86
C GLY A 889 12.62 -14.89 -6.24
N PHE A 890 13.06 -14.21 -7.29
CA PHE A 890 12.98 -14.71 -8.69
C PHE A 890 14.31 -14.61 -9.46
N ASP A 891 15.40 -14.17 -8.81
CA ASP A 891 16.69 -13.97 -9.48
C ASP A 891 17.33 -15.28 -9.93
N ALA A 892 17.24 -16.34 -9.12
CA ALA A 892 17.74 -17.66 -9.50
C ALA A 892 17.02 -18.23 -10.73
N ASP A 893 15.70 -18.06 -10.78
CA ASP A 893 14.86 -18.47 -11.92
C ASP A 893 15.20 -17.67 -13.17
N ARG A 894 15.35 -16.34 -13.06
CA ARG A 894 15.75 -15.46 -14.16
C ARG A 894 17.12 -15.88 -14.74
N GLU A 895 18.09 -16.13 -13.88
CA GLU A 895 19.42 -16.59 -14.30
C GLU A 895 19.38 -17.99 -14.93
N LEU A 896 18.57 -18.91 -14.39
CA LEU A 896 18.39 -20.24 -14.97
C LEU A 896 17.76 -20.18 -16.36
N LEU A 897 16.71 -19.35 -16.55
CA LEU A 897 16.08 -19.16 -17.85
C LEU A 897 17.06 -18.58 -18.88
N ARG A 898 17.86 -17.60 -18.45
CA ARG A 898 18.93 -17.02 -19.29
C ARG A 898 19.97 -18.08 -19.68
N LYS A 899 20.45 -18.90 -18.73
CA LYS A 899 21.37 -20.02 -19.00
C LYS A 899 20.77 -21.06 -19.94
N ALA A 900 19.47 -21.30 -19.85
CA ALA A 900 18.74 -22.19 -20.75
C ALA A 900 18.50 -21.60 -22.15
N GLY A 901 18.96 -20.37 -22.43
CA GLY A 901 18.83 -19.73 -23.73
C GLY A 901 17.42 -19.19 -24.01
N PHE A 902 16.65 -18.88 -22.96
CA PHE A 902 15.41 -18.11 -23.08
C PHE A 902 15.69 -16.61 -23.07
N ASP A 903 15.03 -15.88 -23.96
CA ASP A 903 14.82 -14.44 -23.86
C ASP A 903 13.57 -14.21 -22.99
N ALA A 904 13.78 -14.04 -21.69
CA ALA A 904 12.72 -14.07 -20.68
C ALA A 904 12.11 -12.67 -20.47
N ASP A 905 10.89 -12.50 -20.95
CA ASP A 905 10.04 -11.35 -20.68
C ASP A 905 9.24 -11.60 -19.39
N VAL A 906 9.73 -11.05 -18.27
CA VAL A 906 9.10 -11.18 -16.95
C VAL A 906 8.02 -10.12 -16.81
N LEU A 907 6.76 -10.56 -16.82
CA LEU A 907 5.61 -9.67 -16.81
C LEU A 907 5.48 -8.94 -15.47
N ASP A 908 5.42 -7.62 -15.50
CA ASP A 908 5.03 -6.79 -14.35
C ASP A 908 3.51 -6.82 -14.12
N SER A 909 3.03 -8.00 -13.76
CA SER A 909 1.62 -8.36 -13.75
C SER A 909 1.03 -8.51 -12.34
N GLY A 910 1.85 -8.30 -11.31
CA GLY A 910 1.48 -8.54 -9.92
C GLY A 910 0.92 -9.95 -9.69
N CYS A 911 -0.35 -10.04 -9.27
CA CYS A 911 -1.02 -11.31 -8.99
C CYS A 911 -1.89 -11.78 -10.16
N CYS A 912 -1.82 -13.08 -10.50
CA CYS A 912 -2.74 -13.67 -11.49
C CYS A 912 -4.24 -13.57 -11.14
N GLY A 913 -4.59 -13.28 -9.88
CA GLY A 913 -5.98 -13.12 -9.44
C GLY A 913 -6.70 -14.39 -8.97
N LEU A 914 -6.17 -15.60 -9.21
CA LEU A 914 -6.85 -16.84 -8.81
C LEU A 914 -6.57 -17.26 -7.35
N ALA A 915 -5.30 -17.20 -6.93
CA ALA A 915 -4.81 -17.46 -5.56
C ALA A 915 -5.55 -18.56 -4.76
N GLY A 916 -5.29 -19.83 -5.08
CA GLY A 916 -5.78 -20.96 -4.27
C GLY A 916 -7.30 -21.10 -4.32
N ASN A 917 -7.97 -21.08 -3.16
CA ASN A 917 -9.42 -21.18 -3.09
C ASN A 917 -10.15 -19.91 -3.52
N PHE A 918 -9.48 -18.75 -3.52
CA PHE A 918 -10.09 -17.45 -3.73
C PHE A 918 -10.92 -17.38 -5.01
N GLY A 919 -10.30 -17.63 -6.17
CA GLY A 919 -10.97 -17.51 -7.47
C GLY A 919 -12.00 -18.61 -7.76
N PHE A 920 -12.10 -19.64 -6.91
CA PHE A 920 -13.15 -20.67 -6.99
C PHE A 920 -14.35 -20.37 -6.11
N GLU A 921 -14.25 -19.40 -5.21
CA GLU A 921 -15.30 -19.05 -4.27
C GLU A 921 -16.35 -18.15 -4.91
N ARG A 922 -17.61 -18.35 -4.50
CA ARG A 922 -18.73 -17.59 -5.05
C ARG A 922 -18.61 -16.12 -4.66
N GLY A 923 -18.79 -15.23 -5.64
CA GLY A 923 -18.65 -13.79 -5.45
C GLY A 923 -17.24 -13.26 -5.75
N HIS A 924 -16.25 -14.14 -5.94
CA HIS A 924 -14.86 -13.72 -6.19
C HIS A 924 -14.47 -13.77 -7.67
N HIS A 925 -15.29 -14.38 -8.54
CA HIS A 925 -14.93 -14.60 -9.94
C HIS A 925 -14.60 -13.29 -10.68
N GLU A 926 -15.42 -12.25 -10.52
CA GLU A 926 -15.22 -10.96 -11.20
C GLU A 926 -13.92 -10.28 -10.74
N VAL A 927 -13.68 -10.22 -9.43
CA VAL A 927 -12.42 -9.68 -8.86
C VAL A 927 -11.21 -10.50 -9.35
N SER A 928 -11.34 -11.83 -9.34
CA SER A 928 -10.30 -12.74 -9.79
C SER A 928 -9.94 -12.54 -11.27
N MET A 929 -10.93 -12.37 -12.13
CA MET A 929 -10.72 -12.08 -13.55
C MET A 929 -10.17 -10.67 -13.75
N ALA A 930 -10.71 -9.66 -13.06
CA ALA A 930 -10.23 -8.29 -13.13
C ALA A 930 -8.73 -8.17 -12.79
N CYS A 931 -8.25 -8.90 -11.76
CA CYS A 931 -6.81 -8.95 -11.45
C CYS A 931 -6.00 -9.51 -12.62
N GLY A 932 -6.45 -10.61 -13.23
CA GLY A 932 -5.77 -11.20 -14.39
C GLY A 932 -5.81 -10.31 -15.63
N GLU A 933 -6.87 -9.53 -15.81
CA GLU A 933 -7.07 -8.62 -16.95
C GLU A 933 -6.22 -7.35 -16.89
N GLN A 934 -5.55 -7.05 -15.77
CA GLN A 934 -4.69 -5.87 -15.69
C GLN A 934 -3.47 -5.97 -16.64
N VAL A 935 -2.81 -7.13 -16.66
CA VAL A 935 -1.58 -7.35 -17.46
C VAL A 935 -1.51 -8.78 -18.01
N LEU A 936 -1.62 -9.80 -17.16
CA LEU A 936 -1.34 -11.20 -17.52
C LEU A 936 -2.19 -11.71 -18.69
N LEU A 937 -3.51 -11.64 -18.58
CA LEU A 937 -4.42 -12.21 -19.58
C LEU A 937 -4.32 -11.48 -20.93
N PRO A 938 -4.28 -10.13 -20.99
CA PRO A 938 -3.97 -9.41 -22.23
C PRO A 938 -2.62 -9.80 -22.82
N ALA A 939 -1.55 -9.81 -22.03
CA ALA A 939 -0.21 -10.15 -22.52
C ALA A 939 -0.17 -11.54 -23.17
N VAL A 940 -0.82 -12.54 -22.57
CA VAL A 940 -0.86 -13.90 -23.13
C VAL A 940 -1.75 -13.98 -24.38
N ARG A 941 -2.88 -13.24 -24.42
CA ARG A 941 -3.77 -13.19 -25.61
C ARG A 941 -3.09 -12.58 -26.82
N ASP A 942 -2.35 -11.50 -26.60
CA ASP A 942 -1.78 -10.67 -27.68
C ASP A 942 -0.33 -11.06 -28.02
N GLY A 943 0.30 -11.92 -27.21
CA GLY A 943 1.69 -12.35 -27.37
C GLY A 943 1.96 -13.33 -28.51
N ASP A 944 3.24 -13.47 -28.89
CA ASP A 944 3.69 -14.36 -29.98
C ASP A 944 3.27 -15.83 -29.72
N PRO A 945 2.55 -16.50 -30.65
CA PRO A 945 2.22 -17.92 -30.56
C PRO A 945 3.43 -18.85 -30.39
N ARG A 946 4.63 -18.43 -30.77
CA ARG A 946 5.89 -19.17 -30.63
C ARG A 946 6.57 -18.98 -29.28
N ALA A 947 6.19 -17.96 -28.51
CA ALA A 947 6.73 -17.73 -27.18
C ALA A 947 6.23 -18.79 -26.20
N VAL A 948 7.10 -19.22 -25.28
CA VAL A 948 6.73 -20.13 -24.20
C VAL A 948 6.08 -19.31 -23.08
N VAL A 949 4.87 -19.69 -22.65
CA VAL A 949 4.22 -19.05 -21.50
C VAL A 949 4.58 -19.83 -20.23
N LEU A 950 5.36 -19.23 -19.33
CA LEU A 950 5.85 -19.85 -18.10
C LEU A 950 5.04 -19.39 -16.89
N ALA A 951 4.56 -20.36 -16.10
CA ALA A 951 3.97 -20.11 -14.79
C ALA A 951 4.10 -21.34 -13.88
N ASP A 952 4.82 -21.19 -12.77
CA ASP A 952 5.12 -22.31 -11.86
C ASP A 952 4.00 -22.63 -10.87
N GLY A 953 3.15 -21.65 -10.54
CA GLY A 953 1.98 -21.91 -9.69
C GLY A 953 0.82 -22.57 -10.42
N PHE A 954 0.21 -23.56 -9.78
CA PHE A 954 -1.02 -24.19 -10.25
C PHE A 954 -2.14 -23.17 -10.48
N SER A 955 -2.25 -22.18 -9.60
CA SER A 955 -3.28 -21.15 -9.71
C SER A 955 -3.06 -20.24 -10.93
N CYS A 956 -1.83 -19.77 -11.16
CA CYS A 956 -1.49 -18.94 -12.32
C CYS A 956 -1.77 -19.67 -13.64
N ARG A 957 -1.35 -20.94 -13.74
CA ARG A 957 -1.66 -21.76 -14.93
C ARG A 957 -3.15 -21.92 -15.15
N THR A 958 -3.89 -22.22 -14.08
CA THR A 958 -5.35 -22.40 -14.16
C THR A 958 -6.04 -21.10 -14.59
N GLN A 959 -5.56 -19.95 -14.12
CA GLN A 959 -6.09 -18.65 -14.54
C GLN A 959 -5.87 -18.41 -16.04
N ILE A 960 -4.67 -18.66 -16.55
CA ILE A 960 -4.35 -18.50 -17.97
C ILE A 960 -5.21 -19.44 -18.83
N GLU A 961 -5.35 -20.70 -18.40
CA GLU A 961 -6.13 -21.72 -19.10
C GLU A 961 -7.64 -21.42 -19.11
N GLN A 962 -8.17 -20.78 -18.06
CA GLN A 962 -9.59 -20.43 -17.92
C GLN A 962 -9.91 -18.97 -18.25
N GLY A 963 -8.92 -18.14 -18.59
CA GLY A 963 -9.07 -16.71 -18.85
C GLY A 963 -9.20 -16.36 -20.33
N ASP A 964 -9.78 -17.26 -21.13
CA ASP A 964 -10.01 -17.08 -22.58
C ASP A 964 -8.79 -16.64 -23.38
N THR A 965 -7.59 -17.06 -22.95
CA THR A 965 -6.33 -16.71 -23.64
C THR A 965 -6.09 -17.52 -24.90
N GLY A 966 -6.75 -18.67 -25.04
CA GLY A 966 -6.45 -19.65 -26.10
C GLY A 966 -5.09 -20.35 -25.95
N ARG A 967 -4.33 -20.05 -24.89
CA ARG A 967 -3.00 -20.59 -24.59
C ARG A 967 -3.03 -21.42 -23.31
N ARG A 968 -1.95 -22.17 -23.07
CA ARG A 968 -1.67 -22.78 -21.76
C ARG A 968 -0.29 -22.38 -21.29
N ALA A 969 -0.13 -22.28 -19.99
CA ALA A 969 1.17 -22.08 -19.38
C ALA A 969 1.82 -23.42 -19.00
N VAL A 970 3.15 -23.46 -19.13
CA VAL A 970 4.01 -24.57 -18.73
C VAL A 970 4.78 -24.22 -17.46
N HIS A 971 5.12 -25.23 -16.67
CA HIS A 971 6.03 -25.08 -15.54
C HIS A 971 7.48 -25.02 -16.03
N SER A 972 8.36 -24.28 -15.36
CA SER A 972 9.78 -24.14 -15.69
C SER A 972 10.49 -25.50 -15.82
N ALA A 973 10.21 -26.44 -14.90
CA ALA A 973 10.64 -27.84 -15.02
C ALA A 973 10.19 -28.53 -16.32
N GLU A 974 8.94 -28.34 -16.79
CA GLU A 974 8.45 -28.91 -18.06
C GLU A 974 9.23 -28.34 -19.25
N ALA A 975 9.47 -27.02 -19.24
CA ALA A 975 10.26 -26.36 -20.28
C ALA A 975 11.70 -26.89 -20.33
N LEU A 976 12.38 -26.96 -19.18
CA LEU A 976 13.76 -27.46 -19.08
C LEU A 976 13.87 -28.93 -19.47
N ALA A 977 12.94 -29.78 -19.01
CA ALA A 977 12.92 -31.19 -19.40
C ALA A 977 12.71 -31.37 -20.90
N GLY A 978 11.85 -30.55 -21.52
CA GLY A 978 11.67 -30.53 -22.96
C GLY A 978 12.97 -30.23 -23.71
N LEU A 979 13.81 -29.33 -23.21
CA LEU A 979 15.13 -29.03 -23.80
C LEU A 979 16.08 -30.24 -23.66
N VAL A 980 16.15 -30.84 -22.46
CA VAL A 980 16.96 -32.04 -22.20
C VAL A 980 16.56 -33.21 -23.09
N GLU A 981 15.26 -33.38 -23.35
CA GLU A 981 14.71 -34.45 -24.19
C GLU A 981 14.75 -34.13 -25.69
N GLY A 982 15.20 -32.93 -26.09
CA GLY A 982 15.30 -32.52 -27.49
C GLY A 982 13.95 -32.23 -28.16
N ALA A 983 12.96 -31.76 -27.39
CA ALA A 983 11.64 -31.41 -27.90
C ALA A 983 11.71 -30.26 -28.93
N ARG A 984 11.03 -30.43 -30.06
CA ARG A 984 10.97 -29.40 -31.10
C ARG A 984 9.88 -28.37 -30.78
N LEU A 985 10.30 -27.17 -30.37
CA LEU A 985 9.41 -26.05 -30.04
C LEU A 985 8.95 -25.31 -31.31
N ALA A 986 7.71 -25.57 -31.73
CA ALA A 986 7.02 -24.88 -32.83
C ALA A 986 6.06 -23.80 -32.27
N GLU A 987 5.07 -23.38 -33.06
CA GLU A 987 3.94 -22.59 -32.53
C GLU A 987 3.19 -23.39 -31.46
N HIS A 988 2.71 -22.69 -30.44
CA HIS A 988 2.08 -23.26 -29.25
C HIS A 988 2.94 -24.35 -28.57
N PRO A 989 4.17 -24.02 -28.10
CA PRO A 989 5.07 -24.97 -27.44
C PRO A 989 4.41 -25.76 -26.30
N GLU A 990 3.44 -25.15 -25.62
CA GLU A 990 2.66 -25.77 -24.55
C GLU A 990 1.94 -27.06 -24.95
N GLN A 991 1.65 -27.29 -26.25
CA GLN A 991 1.00 -28.52 -26.71
C GLN A 991 1.92 -29.75 -26.61
N VAL A 992 3.23 -29.52 -26.68
CA VAL A 992 4.26 -30.56 -26.56
C VAL A 992 4.77 -30.64 -25.12
N LEU A 993 4.97 -29.49 -24.48
CA LEU A 993 5.59 -29.37 -23.16
C LEU A 993 4.61 -29.63 -22.01
N ALA A 994 3.35 -29.17 -22.10
CA ALA A 994 2.40 -29.24 -20.99
C ALA A 994 1.70 -30.60 -20.93
N GLY A 995 2.18 -31.48 -20.06
CA GLY A 995 1.53 -32.76 -19.79
C GLY A 995 0.27 -32.59 -18.93
N ARG A 996 -0.90 -32.40 -19.55
CA ARG A 996 -2.18 -32.23 -18.83
C ARG A 996 -3.08 -33.48 -18.94
N PRO A 997 -3.82 -33.85 -17.87
CA PRO A 997 -4.85 -34.87 -17.96
C PRO A 997 -5.90 -34.53 -19.03
N ARG A 998 -6.46 -35.53 -19.69
CA ARG A 998 -7.49 -35.33 -20.72
C ARG A 998 -8.90 -35.46 -20.11
N PRO A 999 -9.87 -34.61 -20.53
CA PRO A 999 -11.24 -34.75 -20.09
C PRO A 999 -11.85 -36.06 -20.60
N PRO A 1000 -12.88 -36.59 -19.91
CA PRO A 1000 -13.56 -37.82 -20.33
C PRO A 1000 -14.25 -37.63 -21.69
N GLY A 1001 -14.26 -38.69 -22.51
CA GLY A 1001 -14.89 -38.65 -23.82
C GLY A 1001 -16.41 -38.49 -23.77
N ARG A 1002 -17.00 -37.94 -24.84
CA ARG A 1002 -18.45 -37.65 -24.94
C ARG A 1002 -19.35 -38.86 -24.65
N VAL A 1003 -18.91 -40.07 -25.01
CA VAL A 1003 -19.66 -41.31 -24.73
C VAL A 1003 -19.77 -41.59 -23.24
N ALA A 1004 -18.67 -41.41 -22.49
CA ALA A 1004 -18.65 -41.61 -21.05
C ALA A 1004 -19.52 -40.56 -20.33
N GLN A 1005 -19.46 -39.30 -20.79
CA GLN A 1005 -20.33 -38.23 -20.30
C GLN A 1005 -21.82 -38.52 -20.58
N GLY A 1006 -22.14 -38.98 -21.79
CA GLY A 1006 -23.52 -39.36 -22.18
C GLY A 1006 -24.07 -40.52 -21.37
N ALA A 1007 -23.25 -41.54 -21.11
CA ALA A 1007 -23.63 -42.67 -20.26
C ALA A 1007 -23.91 -42.24 -18.81
N ALA A 1008 -23.09 -41.34 -18.26
CA ALA A 1008 -23.29 -40.80 -16.91
C ALA A 1008 -24.59 -39.99 -16.79
N LEU A 1009 -24.91 -39.18 -17.80
CA LEU A 1009 -26.19 -38.45 -17.86
C LEU A 1009 -27.39 -39.39 -17.91
N ALA A 1010 -27.33 -40.43 -18.75
CA ALA A 1010 -28.41 -41.42 -18.87
C ALA A 1010 -28.64 -42.18 -17.55
N ALA A 1011 -27.55 -42.59 -16.87
CA ALA A 1011 -27.64 -43.25 -15.57
C ALA A 1011 -28.25 -42.34 -14.49
N THR A 1012 -27.86 -41.06 -14.48
CA THR A 1012 -28.40 -40.08 -13.53
C THR A 1012 -29.88 -39.80 -13.79
N ALA A 1013 -30.28 -39.66 -15.07
CA ALA A 1013 -31.67 -39.49 -15.45
C ALA A 1013 -32.52 -40.71 -15.06
N ALA A 1014 -32.02 -41.93 -15.27
CA ALA A 1014 -32.68 -43.16 -14.86
C ALA A 1014 -32.87 -43.25 -13.34
N LEU A 1015 -31.85 -42.87 -12.56
CA LEU A 1015 -31.95 -42.78 -11.10
C LEU A 1015 -32.94 -41.71 -10.64
N GLY A 1016 -32.98 -40.55 -11.30
CA GLY A 1016 -33.95 -39.49 -11.04
C GLY A 1016 -35.39 -39.95 -11.30
N VAL A 1017 -35.63 -40.66 -12.40
CA VAL A 1017 -36.95 -41.24 -12.73
C VAL A 1017 -37.35 -42.31 -11.71
N ALA A 1018 -36.42 -43.16 -11.28
CA ALA A 1018 -36.67 -44.18 -10.25
C ALA A 1018 -36.98 -43.55 -8.87
N ALA A 1019 -36.27 -42.48 -8.50
CA ALA A 1019 -36.51 -41.72 -7.27
C ALA A 1019 -37.86 -40.98 -7.30
N ALA A 1020 -38.23 -40.38 -8.43
CA ALA A 1020 -39.53 -39.75 -8.62
C ALA A 1020 -40.67 -40.78 -8.56
N ALA A 1021 -40.50 -41.95 -9.18
CA ALA A 1021 -41.47 -43.04 -9.14
C ALA A 1021 -41.66 -43.64 -7.74
N THR A 1022 -40.60 -43.70 -6.93
CA THR A 1022 -40.68 -44.13 -5.52
C THR A 1022 -41.24 -43.05 -4.60
N GLY A 1023 -40.94 -41.77 -4.86
CA GLY A 1023 -41.57 -40.63 -4.19
C GLY A 1023 -43.08 -40.54 -4.45
N LEU A 1024 -43.52 -40.69 -5.70
CA LEU A 1024 -44.94 -40.73 -6.09
C LEU A 1024 -45.70 -41.92 -5.48
N ARG A 1025 -45.01 -43.05 -5.23
CA ARG A 1025 -45.59 -44.19 -4.50
C ARG A 1025 -45.75 -43.94 -2.99
N ARG A 1026 -44.92 -43.07 -2.39
CA ARG A 1026 -45.02 -42.67 -0.97
C ARG A 1026 -46.02 -41.53 -0.71
N VAL A 1027 -46.41 -40.78 -1.74
CA VAL A 1027 -47.42 -39.71 -1.62
C VAL A 1027 -48.85 -40.22 -1.92
N ARG A 1028 -48.98 -41.44 -2.46
CA ARG A 1028 -50.27 -42.08 -2.79
C ARG A 1028 -50.67 -43.24 -1.86
N GLY A 1029 -49.90 -43.52 -0.81
CA GLY A 1029 -50.23 -44.44 0.27
C GLY A 1029 -50.12 -43.72 1.59
#